data_AF-A0A850B8G6-F1
#
_entry.id   AF-A0A850B8G6-F1
#
_cell.length_a   1.000
_cell.length_b   1.000
_cell.length_c   1.000
_cell.angle_alpha   90.00
_cell.angle_beta   90.00
_cell.angle_gamma   90.00
#
_symmetry.space_group_name_H-M   'P 1'
#
loop_
_entity.id
_entity.type
_entity.pdbx_description
1 polymer ?
#
loop_
_entity_poly.entity_id
_entity_poly.type
_entity_poly.pdbx_seq_one_letter_code
_entity_poly.pdbx_strand_id
1 'polypeptide(L)'
;MNRLASDVECIDSKYDVIVIGSGYGGSIMASRLARAGLKVCLLERGRERHPGEYPNTVLEAAEDVQMNIPELGHEGSRTGMFDLHINKDISVLVGCGLGGTSLINANVAIRAEPRVFGDPRWPKALRDEINNAGGKSMEALYARVEEMLSSRPYPDSYPELPKMAAHKRSAEAMGQPFRRLNINVTFEDGINAAGVPQKACVNCGDCCSGCNYSAKNTVLMNYLPDAKRHGAAIFVEVSVRHVERRDDGTWDVHYQVLDTGREAFNAPTLVVTGKIVVLAAGTLGSTEILLRSKERGLSISDQIGKGFSGNGDMLGFGYNGTPELDGIGFGHRAVGTMPPVGPCITSVIDMRNQADIRDDLIIEEGSIPGALAPILPLMFQVAAATGGTNTAPQHALSQALREADSLLRGPYHGATTHTQTYLVMGHEANTGTMMLKNDQLRIDWPSVGTEPIFQTMNTRLFEATSALEGISVKDPIWSPKIGDKLITVHPLGGCVMADSAESGVVNDAGAVFSSNSGDAVHGGLYVCDGSIIPVSLGANPLLTISALAERCAGIIAQNLGLTIDYSNKGPIPPDPTTRKPGIRFTETMKGYFSRATALDFQAAADLGKKEGSSCKFILTIVSEDVDAMIASPEHAASTIGTVDAPALSARPLTVTHGTFNLFEQDPNAADTRNMKYSMRMVSEEGRSYYFYGFKVIKDRPFWDVWHDSTTLYITIYEGENDKGPAIGKGILIIEPEDFIRQLGTIDATNTRNAEERLATTVKFGRFFAGVLYDYYGGVAAPLHFADSDAAPQKRRPLRAPGPRFYPFKTGDGVDLLLTRYPGGTKGPVMLAHGLGVSSRIFSTDAIETNLLEYLIAHGYDVWLLDFRSSTALPASNTQYTADQVARFDYPAAVAKVREATGAASIQVVAHCYGATTLTMAMLAGLEGVRSAVISQISTHMVTPALVHLKAGLHTPGVLDALGVESLTADATSKEGFFSRLYDRALTLYPVDADERCSSAVCHRISFMYAPLYEHAQLNFATHDRLYELFGAATIHAFEGLAMMIRKGHVVDAKGENVYLPHLDRMAIPICFIHGAENQCFLPESTEKTVEALSAKNGAALYSRHVIPAYGHIDCIFGKNASTDVYPYIVKHLDGT
;
A
#
# COMPACT_ATOMS: atom_id res chain seq x y z
N MET A 1 -2.87 20.10 -11.61
CA MET A 1 -4.26 19.57 -11.46
C MET A 1 -4.22 18.55 -10.34
N ASN A 2 -5.32 18.33 -9.62
CA ASN A 2 -5.38 17.30 -8.58
C ASN A 2 -5.46 15.92 -9.23
N ARG A 3 -4.86 14.88 -8.62
CA ARG A 3 -5.10 13.50 -9.06
C ARG A 3 -6.59 13.19 -8.87
N LEU A 4 -7.22 12.62 -9.89
CA LEU A 4 -8.63 12.27 -9.86
C LEU A 4 -8.82 10.83 -9.36
N ALA A 5 -7.85 9.96 -9.66
CA ALA A 5 -7.88 8.56 -9.29
C ALA A 5 -7.80 8.38 -7.77
N SER A 6 -8.66 7.52 -7.27
CA SER A 6 -8.70 7.05 -5.89
C SER A 6 -7.87 5.77 -5.80
N ASP A 7 -7.40 5.43 -4.61
CA ASP A 7 -6.58 4.24 -4.40
C ASP A 7 -7.43 2.97 -4.54
N VAL A 8 -6.89 1.95 -5.20
CA VAL A 8 -7.65 0.79 -5.69
C VAL A 8 -8.19 -0.08 -4.55
N GLU A 9 -7.53 -0.08 -3.41
CA GLU A 9 -7.96 -0.69 -2.15
C GLU A 9 -9.24 -0.05 -1.56
N CYS A 10 -9.58 1.17 -2.00
CA CYS A 10 -10.80 1.87 -1.60
C CYS A 10 -12.00 1.55 -2.51
N ILE A 11 -11.89 0.59 -3.43
CA ILE A 11 -13.05 0.07 -4.16
C ILE A 11 -14.00 -0.57 -3.16
N ASP A 12 -15.19 0.00 -3.04
CA ASP A 12 -16.27 -0.61 -2.25
C ASP A 12 -16.78 -1.88 -2.92
N SER A 13 -17.33 -2.79 -2.12
CA SER A 13 -17.97 -4.01 -2.67
C SER A 13 -19.22 -3.71 -3.51
N LYS A 14 -19.87 -2.54 -3.32
CA LYS A 14 -21.14 -2.19 -3.95
C LYS A 14 -21.26 -0.73 -4.37
N TYR A 15 -21.82 -0.52 -5.56
CA TYR A 15 -22.15 0.78 -6.13
C TYR A 15 -23.56 0.81 -6.73
N ASP A 16 -24.13 1.99 -6.93
CA ASP A 16 -25.37 2.12 -7.70
C ASP A 16 -25.08 1.93 -9.20
N VAL A 17 -23.97 2.51 -9.68
CA VAL A 17 -23.54 2.44 -11.08
C VAL A 17 -22.04 2.12 -11.15
N ILE A 18 -21.68 1.17 -11.99
CA ILE A 18 -20.30 0.91 -12.40
C ILE A 18 -20.16 1.29 -13.87
N VAL A 19 -19.24 2.23 -14.16
CA VAL A 19 -18.88 2.66 -15.52
C VAL A 19 -17.51 2.09 -15.86
N ILE A 20 -17.41 1.39 -16.99
CA ILE A 20 -16.19 0.70 -17.39
C ILE A 20 -15.58 1.44 -18.57
N GLY A 21 -14.40 2.01 -18.39
CA GLY A 21 -13.72 2.88 -19.33
C GLY A 21 -13.98 4.37 -19.07
N SER A 22 -12.98 5.19 -19.34
CA SER A 22 -12.98 6.64 -19.03
C SER A 22 -12.91 7.57 -20.25
N GLY A 23 -13.16 7.04 -21.45
CA GLY A 23 -13.22 7.84 -22.68
C GLY A 23 -14.43 8.80 -22.72
N TYR A 24 -14.78 9.29 -23.92
CA TYR A 24 -15.93 10.19 -24.10
C TYR A 24 -17.22 9.63 -23.48
N GLY A 25 -17.60 8.40 -23.85
CA GLY A 25 -18.77 7.74 -23.30
C GLY A 25 -18.72 7.62 -21.77
N GLY A 26 -17.65 7.05 -21.24
CA GLY A 26 -17.55 6.73 -19.81
C GLY A 26 -17.47 7.95 -18.90
N SER A 27 -16.70 8.97 -19.31
CA SER A 27 -16.59 10.22 -18.55
C SER A 27 -17.92 10.97 -18.49
N ILE A 28 -18.69 10.99 -19.59
CA ILE A 28 -20.03 11.59 -19.63
C ILE A 28 -20.98 10.79 -18.74
N MET A 29 -21.02 9.46 -18.89
CA MET A 29 -21.88 8.60 -18.08
C MET A 29 -21.59 8.77 -16.58
N ALA A 30 -20.31 8.80 -16.18
CA ALA A 30 -19.94 9.02 -14.79
C ALA A 30 -20.32 10.42 -14.30
N SER A 31 -20.07 11.47 -15.08
CA SER A 31 -20.44 12.85 -14.73
C SER A 31 -21.95 12.99 -14.54
N ARG A 32 -22.74 12.55 -15.51
CA ARG A 32 -24.18 12.75 -15.52
C ARG A 32 -24.90 11.92 -14.47
N LEU A 33 -24.49 10.67 -14.26
CA LEU A 33 -25.10 9.81 -13.24
C LEU A 33 -24.68 10.22 -11.81
N ALA A 34 -23.45 10.72 -11.61
CA ALA A 34 -23.06 11.33 -10.33
C ALA A 34 -23.85 12.62 -10.06
N ARG A 35 -24.04 13.49 -11.07
CA ARG A 35 -24.91 14.68 -10.99
C ARG A 35 -26.39 14.35 -10.73
N ALA A 36 -26.82 13.13 -11.06
CA ALA A 36 -28.14 12.63 -10.71
C ALA A 36 -28.23 12.07 -9.27
N GLY A 37 -27.12 12.10 -8.52
CA GLY A 37 -27.04 11.69 -7.11
C GLY A 37 -26.70 10.21 -6.89
N LEU A 38 -26.30 9.48 -7.92
CA LEU A 38 -25.94 8.06 -7.80
C LEU A 38 -24.51 7.86 -7.29
N LYS A 39 -24.28 6.80 -6.51
CA LYS A 39 -22.93 6.37 -6.12
C LYS A 39 -22.26 5.67 -7.31
N VAL A 40 -21.40 6.40 -8.01
CA VAL A 40 -20.72 5.94 -9.24
C VAL A 40 -19.30 5.43 -8.95
N CYS A 41 -18.98 4.26 -9.50
CA CYS A 41 -17.62 3.74 -9.64
C CYS A 41 -17.21 3.78 -11.12
N LEU A 42 -16.10 4.43 -11.45
CA LEU A 42 -15.49 4.39 -12.78
C LEU A 42 -14.22 3.54 -12.72
N LEU A 43 -14.12 2.53 -13.59
CA LEU A 43 -12.96 1.65 -13.72
C LEU A 43 -12.24 1.89 -15.04
N GLU A 44 -10.98 2.31 -14.99
CA GLU A 44 -10.13 2.56 -16.15
C GLU A 44 -8.93 1.61 -16.18
N ARG A 45 -8.63 1.04 -17.36
CA ARG A 45 -7.52 0.09 -17.54
C ARG A 45 -6.15 0.79 -17.50
N GLY A 46 -6.02 1.96 -18.10
CA GLY A 46 -4.74 2.68 -18.19
C GLY A 46 -4.46 3.58 -16.98
N ARG A 47 -3.33 4.30 -17.02
CA ARG A 47 -2.86 5.20 -15.96
C ARG A 47 -3.51 6.60 -16.03
N GLU A 48 -3.46 7.33 -14.92
CA GLU A 48 -3.72 8.78 -14.92
C GLU A 48 -2.46 9.56 -15.31
N ARG A 49 -2.52 10.33 -16.41
CA ARG A 49 -1.41 11.18 -16.89
C ARG A 49 -1.81 12.64 -16.98
N HIS A 50 -1.14 13.50 -16.24
CA HIS A 50 -1.37 14.94 -16.25
C HIS A 50 -0.54 15.64 -17.33
N PRO A 51 -0.97 16.83 -17.77
CA PRO A 51 -0.11 17.72 -18.54
C PRO A 51 1.26 17.88 -17.86
N GLY A 52 2.33 17.54 -18.58
CA GLY A 52 3.71 17.46 -18.08
C GLY A 52 4.25 16.04 -18.03
N GLU A 53 3.37 15.02 -18.07
CA GLU A 53 3.72 13.59 -17.94
C GLU A 53 3.54 12.80 -19.25
N TYR A 54 3.13 13.47 -20.33
CA TYR A 54 2.99 12.85 -21.65
C TYR A 54 4.36 12.74 -22.35
N PRO A 55 4.61 11.65 -23.08
CA PRO A 55 5.89 11.40 -23.72
C PRO A 55 6.26 12.51 -24.72
N ASN A 56 7.50 13.00 -24.62
CA ASN A 56 8.04 14.06 -25.46
C ASN A 56 9.35 13.66 -26.19
N THR A 57 9.83 12.43 -25.93
CA THR A 57 10.94 11.77 -26.65
C THR A 57 10.51 10.41 -27.23
N VAL A 58 11.32 9.86 -28.16
CA VAL A 58 11.09 8.53 -28.74
C VAL A 58 11.15 7.43 -27.69
N LEU A 59 12.07 7.54 -26.73
CA LEU A 59 12.27 6.50 -25.70
C LEU A 59 11.06 6.43 -24.77
N GLU A 60 10.60 7.58 -24.28
CA GLU A 60 9.38 7.67 -23.46
C GLU A 60 8.16 7.17 -24.23
N ALA A 61 8.04 7.54 -25.52
CA ALA A 61 6.94 7.06 -26.35
C ALA A 61 6.98 5.53 -26.53
N ALA A 62 8.16 4.94 -26.71
CA ALA A 62 8.32 3.49 -26.85
C ALA A 62 7.97 2.73 -25.57
N GLU A 63 8.29 3.27 -24.40
CA GLU A 63 7.90 2.69 -23.09
C GLU A 63 6.36 2.71 -22.88
N ASP A 64 5.67 3.64 -23.52
CA ASP A 64 4.22 3.82 -23.44
C ASP A 64 3.44 3.14 -24.59
N VAL A 65 4.10 2.39 -25.47
CA VAL A 65 3.44 1.62 -26.53
C VAL A 65 3.13 0.21 -26.07
N GLN A 66 1.91 -0.24 -26.34
CA GLN A 66 1.48 -1.62 -26.20
C GLN A 66 0.88 -2.12 -27.52
N MET A 67 1.05 -3.40 -27.81
CA MET A 67 0.63 -3.99 -29.07
C MET A 67 -0.09 -5.32 -28.88
N ASN A 68 -1.15 -5.56 -29.65
CA ASN A 68 -1.80 -6.85 -29.76
C ASN A 68 -1.52 -7.42 -31.16
N ILE A 69 -0.55 -8.35 -31.24
CA ILE A 69 0.02 -8.87 -32.49
C ILE A 69 -0.55 -10.26 -32.77
N PRO A 70 -0.96 -10.59 -34.01
CA PRO A 70 -1.43 -11.92 -34.36
C PRO A 70 -0.38 -12.99 -34.03
N GLU A 71 -0.81 -14.12 -33.45
CA GLU A 71 0.03 -15.28 -33.09
C GLU A 71 1.06 -15.06 -31.96
N LEU A 72 1.60 -13.84 -31.79
CA LEU A 72 2.52 -13.48 -30.71
C LEU A 72 1.80 -13.04 -29.42
N GLY A 73 0.63 -12.42 -29.56
CA GLY A 73 -0.17 -11.97 -28.42
C GLY A 73 0.11 -10.52 -28.02
N HIS A 74 0.12 -10.25 -26.71
CA HIS A 74 0.27 -8.90 -26.16
C HIS A 74 1.74 -8.59 -25.86
N GLU A 75 2.22 -7.44 -26.32
CA GLU A 75 3.57 -6.92 -26.10
C GLU A 75 3.51 -5.52 -25.47
N GLY A 76 4.47 -5.21 -24.60
CA GLY A 76 4.53 -3.94 -23.86
C GLY A 76 3.73 -3.96 -22.54
N SER A 77 3.62 -2.81 -21.89
CA SER A 77 2.83 -2.68 -20.66
C SER A 77 1.34 -2.60 -20.98
N ARG A 78 0.52 -3.40 -20.29
CA ARG A 78 -0.95 -3.36 -20.42
C ARG A 78 -1.57 -2.01 -20.08
N THR A 79 -0.84 -1.14 -19.39
CA THR A 79 -1.26 0.22 -19.00
C THR A 79 -0.60 1.32 -19.85
N GLY A 80 0.21 0.96 -20.85
CA GLY A 80 0.85 1.88 -21.80
C GLY A 80 -0.18 2.70 -22.59
N MET A 81 0.10 3.97 -22.87
CA MET A 81 -0.89 4.90 -23.41
C MET A 81 -1.34 4.61 -24.85
N PHE A 82 -0.44 4.13 -25.71
CA PHE A 82 -0.73 3.86 -27.12
C PHE A 82 -1.01 2.37 -27.31
N ASP A 83 -2.27 1.99 -27.54
CA ASP A 83 -2.67 0.59 -27.71
C ASP A 83 -2.94 0.29 -29.19
N LEU A 84 -2.02 -0.44 -29.81
CA LEU A 84 -2.06 -0.80 -31.23
C LEU A 84 -2.55 -2.25 -31.40
N HIS A 85 -3.72 -2.41 -32.00
CA HIS A 85 -4.28 -3.71 -32.36
C HIS A 85 -3.94 -4.02 -33.81
N ILE A 86 -2.96 -4.89 -34.01
CA ILE A 86 -2.52 -5.31 -35.35
C ILE A 86 -3.39 -6.49 -35.79
N ASN A 87 -4.06 -6.35 -36.93
CA ASN A 87 -4.78 -7.45 -37.57
C ASN A 87 -4.32 -7.60 -39.03
N LYS A 88 -4.94 -8.56 -39.72
CA LYS A 88 -4.55 -8.93 -41.08
C LYS A 88 -4.77 -7.78 -42.07
N ASP A 89 -5.98 -7.22 -42.09
CA ASP A 89 -6.41 -6.24 -43.10
C ASP A 89 -6.51 -4.80 -42.56
N ILE A 90 -6.81 -4.63 -41.26
CA ILE A 90 -6.90 -3.32 -40.61
C ILE A 90 -6.27 -3.33 -39.21
N SER A 91 -5.45 -2.32 -38.92
CA SER A 91 -4.91 -2.07 -37.59
C SER A 91 -5.66 -0.93 -36.91
N VAL A 92 -5.79 -0.98 -35.60
CA VAL A 92 -6.52 0.05 -34.82
C VAL A 92 -5.60 0.63 -33.77
N LEU A 93 -5.51 1.95 -33.69
CA LEU A 93 -4.81 2.64 -32.61
C LEU A 93 -5.81 3.34 -31.68
N VAL A 94 -5.76 3.02 -30.39
CA VAL A 94 -6.59 3.65 -29.35
C VAL A 94 -5.73 4.15 -28.18
N GLY A 95 -6.27 5.11 -27.43
CA GLY A 95 -5.63 5.59 -26.20
C GLY A 95 -6.07 4.78 -24.99
N CYS A 96 -5.12 4.44 -24.12
CA CYS A 96 -5.34 3.74 -22.85
C CYS A 96 -4.89 4.64 -21.69
N GLY A 97 -5.80 4.98 -20.77
CA GLY A 97 -5.50 5.94 -19.71
C GLY A 97 -6.75 6.69 -19.24
N LEU A 98 -6.65 7.38 -18.12
CA LEU A 98 -7.76 8.16 -17.57
C LEU A 98 -8.11 9.33 -18.51
N GLY A 99 -9.13 9.13 -19.34
CA GLY A 99 -9.54 9.99 -20.45
C GLY A 99 -9.61 9.28 -21.82
N GLY A 100 -9.16 8.03 -21.91
CA GLY A 100 -9.14 7.19 -23.12
C GLY A 100 -8.46 7.87 -24.32
N THR A 101 -8.99 7.64 -25.52
CA THR A 101 -8.44 8.22 -26.76
C THR A 101 -8.48 9.77 -26.80
N SER A 102 -9.20 10.45 -25.91
CA SER A 102 -9.12 11.93 -25.85
C SER A 102 -7.70 12.42 -25.51
N LEU A 103 -6.91 11.59 -24.83
CA LEU A 103 -5.51 11.89 -24.49
C LEU A 103 -4.65 12.01 -25.75
N ILE A 104 -4.88 11.17 -26.77
CA ILE A 104 -4.04 11.05 -27.97
C ILE A 104 -4.71 11.51 -29.28
N ASN A 105 -5.96 11.98 -29.26
CA ASN A 105 -6.63 12.43 -30.48
C ASN A 105 -6.20 13.84 -30.96
N ALA A 106 -6.66 14.24 -32.14
CA ALA A 106 -6.32 15.53 -32.75
C ALA A 106 -7.25 16.71 -32.39
N ASN A 107 -8.19 16.54 -31.45
CA ASN A 107 -9.15 17.55 -30.97
C ASN A 107 -10.29 17.96 -31.90
N VAL A 108 -10.46 17.33 -33.05
CA VAL A 108 -11.46 17.77 -34.04
C VAL A 108 -12.88 17.56 -33.55
N ALA A 109 -13.65 18.64 -33.49
CA ALA A 109 -15.05 18.66 -33.11
C ALA A 109 -15.91 18.96 -34.35
N ILE A 110 -16.17 17.92 -35.14
CA ILE A 110 -17.02 17.99 -36.33
C ILE A 110 -18.34 17.23 -36.09
N ARG A 111 -19.45 17.82 -36.51
CA ARG A 111 -20.77 17.18 -36.46
C ARG A 111 -20.94 16.25 -37.65
N ALA A 112 -21.53 15.07 -37.44
CA ALA A 112 -21.89 14.18 -38.54
C ALA A 112 -22.99 14.81 -39.40
N GLU A 113 -22.98 14.53 -40.70
CA GLU A 113 -24.02 15.02 -41.61
C GLU A 113 -25.39 14.43 -41.22
N PRO A 114 -26.49 15.21 -41.18
CA PRO A 114 -27.81 14.70 -40.83
C PRO A 114 -28.25 13.47 -41.64
N ARG A 115 -27.78 13.37 -42.90
CA ARG A 115 -28.06 12.26 -43.81
C ARG A 115 -27.52 10.91 -43.32
N VAL A 116 -26.44 10.90 -42.52
CA VAL A 116 -25.86 9.69 -41.91
C VAL A 116 -26.90 8.97 -41.04
N PHE A 117 -27.70 9.74 -40.31
CA PHE A 117 -28.74 9.19 -39.44
C PHE A 117 -29.99 8.75 -40.22
N GLY A 118 -30.08 9.02 -41.52
CA GLY A 118 -31.15 8.51 -42.39
C GLY A 118 -31.02 7.02 -42.68
N ASP A 119 -29.85 6.41 -42.45
CA ASP A 119 -29.62 4.99 -42.68
C ASP A 119 -30.54 4.13 -41.78
N PRO A 120 -31.26 3.13 -42.35
CA PRO A 120 -32.22 2.32 -41.61
C PRO A 120 -31.60 1.46 -40.50
N ARG A 121 -30.27 1.31 -40.45
CA ARG A 121 -29.57 0.66 -39.34
C ARG A 121 -29.64 1.47 -38.05
N TRP A 122 -29.85 2.79 -38.12
CA TRP A 122 -30.12 3.59 -36.92
C TRP A 122 -31.53 3.30 -36.39
N PRO A 123 -31.70 3.17 -35.05
CA PRO A 123 -33.01 2.95 -34.44
C PRO A 123 -34.02 4.01 -34.85
N LYS A 124 -35.27 3.59 -35.07
CA LYS A 124 -36.35 4.49 -35.48
C LYS A 124 -36.51 5.68 -34.53
N ALA A 125 -36.44 5.44 -33.22
CA ALA A 125 -36.57 6.49 -32.20
C ALA A 125 -35.56 7.63 -32.39
N LEU A 126 -34.30 7.29 -32.67
CA LEU A 126 -33.23 8.25 -32.92
C LEU A 126 -33.45 8.99 -34.24
N ARG A 127 -33.86 8.28 -35.29
CA ARG A 127 -34.19 8.89 -36.60
C ARG A 127 -35.35 9.87 -36.49
N ASP A 128 -36.38 9.55 -35.71
CA ASP A 128 -37.51 10.43 -35.47
C ASP A 128 -37.10 11.67 -34.66
N GLU A 129 -36.24 11.52 -33.64
CA GLU A 129 -35.76 12.63 -32.81
C GLU A 129 -34.92 13.64 -33.57
N ILE A 130 -34.08 13.18 -34.51
CA ILE A 130 -33.27 14.06 -35.36
C ILE A 130 -34.13 14.94 -36.25
N ASN A 131 -35.28 14.42 -36.69
CA ASN A 131 -36.22 15.14 -37.54
C ASN A 131 -37.16 16.09 -36.75
N ASN A 132 -37.10 16.10 -35.42
CA ASN A 132 -37.99 16.90 -34.56
C ASN A 132 -37.26 18.09 -33.91
N ALA A 133 -37.83 19.29 -34.02
CA ALA A 133 -37.32 20.49 -33.36
C ALA A 133 -37.71 20.52 -31.87
N GLY A 134 -36.75 20.31 -30.96
CA GLY A 134 -36.95 20.41 -29.51
C GLY A 134 -35.66 20.21 -28.71
N GLY A 135 -35.65 20.49 -27.41
CA GLY A 135 -34.45 20.42 -26.54
C GLY A 135 -33.85 19.02 -26.28
N LYS A 136 -34.37 17.98 -26.95
CA LYS A 136 -33.82 16.61 -26.97
C LYS A 136 -33.23 16.23 -28.34
N SER A 137 -33.17 17.18 -29.29
CA SER A 137 -32.60 16.91 -30.61
C SER A 137 -31.10 16.66 -30.53
N MET A 138 -30.57 15.93 -31.52
CA MET A 138 -29.13 15.70 -31.66
C MET A 138 -28.32 17.01 -31.70
N GLU A 139 -28.90 18.07 -32.28
CA GLU A 139 -28.31 19.41 -32.31
C GLU A 139 -28.12 20.02 -30.91
N ALA A 140 -29.10 19.86 -30.01
CA ALA A 140 -29.00 20.34 -28.64
C ALA A 140 -27.94 19.55 -27.84
N LEU A 141 -27.82 18.24 -28.13
CA LEU A 141 -26.81 17.38 -27.52
C LEU A 141 -25.40 17.74 -28.01
N TYR A 142 -25.21 17.98 -29.31
CA TYR A 142 -23.95 18.50 -29.85
C TYR A 142 -23.57 19.82 -29.21
N ALA A 143 -24.49 20.78 -29.13
CA ALA A 143 -24.23 22.08 -28.52
C ALA A 143 -23.78 21.98 -27.06
N ARG A 144 -24.39 21.10 -26.27
CA ARG A 144 -24.00 20.84 -24.87
C ARG A 144 -22.57 20.30 -24.77
N VAL A 145 -22.22 19.34 -25.65
CA VAL A 145 -20.88 18.77 -25.66
C VAL A 145 -19.85 19.82 -26.08
N GLU A 146 -20.14 20.59 -27.13
CA GLU A 146 -19.27 21.67 -27.60
C GLU A 146 -19.03 22.73 -26.52
N GLU A 147 -20.04 23.07 -25.72
CA GLU A 147 -19.90 23.96 -24.57
C GLU A 147 -18.95 23.37 -23.52
N MET A 148 -19.14 22.11 -23.13
CA MET A 148 -18.30 21.45 -22.12
C MET A 148 -16.84 21.27 -22.58
N LEU A 149 -16.62 21.00 -23.87
CA LEU A 149 -15.31 20.81 -24.47
C LEU A 149 -14.68 22.12 -25.00
N SER A 150 -15.38 23.25 -24.88
CA SER A 150 -14.98 24.56 -25.41
C SER A 150 -14.58 24.50 -26.89
N SER A 151 -15.39 23.84 -27.73
CA SER A 151 -15.11 23.65 -29.15
C SER A 151 -15.16 24.99 -29.91
N ARG A 152 -14.05 25.39 -30.52
CA ARG A 152 -13.94 26.64 -31.30
C ARG A 152 -12.89 26.56 -32.40
N PRO A 153 -12.96 27.37 -33.47
CA PRO A 153 -11.94 27.37 -34.50
C PRO A 153 -10.62 27.98 -34.01
N TYR A 154 -9.53 27.65 -34.71
CA TYR A 154 -8.25 28.33 -34.51
C TYR A 154 -8.41 29.84 -34.77
N PRO A 155 -8.09 30.71 -33.80
CA PRO A 155 -8.47 32.13 -33.85
C PRO A 155 -7.55 32.94 -34.77
N ASP A 156 -8.10 33.99 -35.39
CA ASP A 156 -7.32 34.93 -36.22
C ASP A 156 -6.29 35.74 -35.43
N SER A 157 -6.42 35.82 -34.10
CA SER A 157 -5.44 36.47 -33.22
C SER A 157 -4.17 35.66 -33.01
N TYR A 158 -4.17 34.38 -33.42
CA TYR A 158 -2.99 33.53 -33.35
C TYR A 158 -2.18 33.56 -34.66
N PRO A 159 -0.88 33.18 -34.64
CA PRO A 159 -0.04 33.18 -35.83
C PRO A 159 -0.62 32.33 -36.97
N GLU A 160 -0.42 32.76 -38.21
CA GLU A 160 -0.74 31.96 -39.39
C GLU A 160 0.11 30.67 -39.40
N LEU A 161 -0.51 29.55 -39.77
CA LEU A 161 0.12 28.23 -39.77
C LEU A 161 0.47 27.81 -41.20
N PRO A 162 1.75 27.57 -41.52
CA PRO A 162 2.16 27.20 -42.88
C PRO A 162 1.44 25.95 -43.43
N LYS A 163 1.26 24.91 -42.58
CA LYS A 163 0.47 23.71 -42.93
C LYS A 163 -0.99 24.02 -43.31
N MET A 164 -1.65 24.96 -42.62
CA MET A 164 -3.02 25.38 -42.95
C MET A 164 -3.05 26.15 -44.28
N ALA A 165 -2.07 27.03 -44.52
CA ALA A 165 -1.97 27.79 -45.76
C ALA A 165 -1.76 26.87 -46.98
N ALA A 166 -0.91 25.85 -46.84
CA ALA A 166 -0.72 24.84 -47.87
C ALA A 166 -1.96 23.98 -48.11
N HIS A 167 -2.67 23.61 -47.05
CA HIS A 167 -3.94 22.89 -47.18
C HIS A 167 -4.99 23.73 -47.93
N LYS A 168 -5.06 25.04 -47.64
CA LYS A 168 -5.92 25.98 -48.37
C LYS A 168 -5.54 26.06 -49.86
N ARG A 169 -4.24 26.15 -50.17
CA ARG A 169 -3.73 26.11 -51.57
C ARG A 169 -4.15 24.83 -52.28
N SER A 170 -4.12 23.69 -51.59
CA SER A 170 -4.58 22.41 -52.13
C SER A 170 -6.07 22.44 -52.45
N ALA A 171 -6.89 22.96 -51.54
CA ALA A 171 -8.32 23.13 -51.75
C ALA A 171 -8.65 24.00 -52.97
N GLU A 172 -7.97 25.14 -53.10
CA GLU A 172 -8.14 26.09 -54.22
C GLU A 172 -7.78 25.44 -55.56
N ALA A 173 -6.67 24.70 -55.61
CA ALA A 173 -6.25 23.98 -56.81
C ALA A 173 -7.20 22.84 -57.20
N MET A 174 -7.79 22.17 -56.22
CA MET A 174 -8.80 21.13 -56.43
C MET A 174 -10.18 21.70 -56.74
N GLY A 175 -10.40 23.01 -56.57
CA GLY A 175 -11.71 23.66 -56.69
C GLY A 175 -12.71 23.20 -55.63
N GLN A 176 -12.23 22.86 -54.42
CA GLN A 176 -13.05 22.30 -53.33
C GLN A 176 -13.20 23.27 -52.15
N PRO A 177 -14.29 23.17 -51.36
CA PRO A 177 -14.51 24.01 -50.19
C PRO A 177 -13.43 23.82 -49.11
N PHE A 178 -12.91 24.93 -48.60
CA PHE A 178 -11.99 24.97 -47.46
C PHE A 178 -12.64 25.67 -46.28
N ARG A 179 -12.49 25.12 -45.07
CA ARG A 179 -12.89 25.80 -43.83
C ARG A 179 -11.99 25.44 -42.65
N ARG A 180 -11.93 26.35 -41.67
CA ARG A 180 -11.37 26.04 -40.35
C ARG A 180 -12.32 25.15 -39.56
N LEU A 181 -11.75 24.20 -38.83
CA LEU A 181 -12.50 23.26 -38.00
C LEU A 181 -12.64 23.79 -36.58
N ASN A 182 -13.78 23.48 -35.94
CA ASN A 182 -13.88 23.59 -34.49
C ASN A 182 -12.99 22.52 -33.86
N ILE A 183 -12.21 22.92 -32.85
CA ILE A 183 -11.30 22.06 -32.11
C ILE A 183 -11.44 22.30 -30.61
N ASN A 184 -11.21 21.24 -29.85
CA ASN A 184 -11.28 21.23 -28.39
C ASN A 184 -9.97 21.75 -27.78
N VAL A 185 -9.65 23.02 -28.04
CA VAL A 185 -8.40 23.67 -27.60
C VAL A 185 -8.67 25.05 -27.01
N THR A 186 -8.00 25.32 -25.90
CA THR A 186 -8.03 26.59 -25.19
C THR A 186 -6.91 27.51 -25.72
N PHE A 187 -7.28 28.73 -26.10
CA PHE A 187 -6.39 29.75 -26.68
C PHE A 187 -6.19 30.96 -25.76
N GLU A 188 -6.79 30.94 -24.56
CA GLU A 188 -6.71 32.00 -23.57
C GLU A 188 -6.57 31.37 -22.18
N ASP A 189 -5.79 31.97 -21.30
CA ASP A 189 -5.71 31.54 -19.90
C ASP A 189 -7.06 31.75 -19.22
N GLY A 190 -7.55 30.74 -18.50
CA GLY A 190 -8.87 30.85 -17.88
C GLY A 190 -9.34 29.58 -17.18
N ILE A 191 -10.63 29.55 -16.88
CA ILE A 191 -11.32 28.42 -16.25
C ILE A 191 -12.32 27.88 -17.26
N ASN A 192 -12.29 26.58 -17.54
CA ASN A 192 -13.20 25.95 -18.48
C ASN A 192 -14.59 25.67 -17.88
N ALA A 193 -15.50 25.12 -18.69
CA ALA A 193 -16.88 24.83 -18.31
C ALA A 193 -17.01 23.88 -17.10
N ALA A 194 -16.03 23.00 -16.86
CA ALA A 194 -16.00 22.11 -15.71
C ALA A 194 -15.45 22.76 -14.43
N GLY A 195 -14.97 24.00 -14.50
CA GLY A 195 -14.32 24.69 -13.40
C GLY A 195 -12.82 24.43 -13.29
N VAL A 196 -12.17 23.86 -14.32
CA VAL A 196 -10.75 23.53 -14.32
C VAL A 196 -9.91 24.67 -14.87
N PRO A 197 -8.85 25.13 -14.17
CA PRO A 197 -7.90 26.10 -14.70
C PRO A 197 -7.10 25.55 -15.89
N GLN A 198 -7.00 26.31 -16.96
CA GLN A 198 -6.28 25.97 -18.19
C GLN A 198 -5.40 27.11 -18.68
N LYS A 199 -4.41 26.74 -19.50
CA LYS A 199 -3.49 27.67 -20.16
C LYS A 199 -3.76 27.74 -21.66
N ALA A 200 -3.43 28.89 -22.23
CA ALA A 200 -3.47 29.11 -23.67
C ALA A 200 -2.55 28.15 -24.43
N CYS A 201 -2.97 27.72 -25.62
CA CYS A 201 -2.18 26.89 -26.52
C CYS A 201 -0.87 27.57 -26.90
N VAL A 202 0.24 26.83 -26.85
CA VAL A 202 1.58 27.32 -27.21
C VAL A 202 1.98 26.94 -28.65
N ASN A 203 1.04 26.46 -29.46
CA ASN A 203 1.25 26.03 -30.86
C ASN A 203 2.32 24.95 -31.05
N CYS A 204 2.44 24.01 -30.11
CA CYS A 204 3.51 23.01 -30.12
C CYS A 204 3.32 21.82 -31.08
N GLY A 205 2.13 21.57 -31.65
CA GLY A 205 1.93 20.43 -32.57
C GLY A 205 1.91 19.03 -31.95
N ASP A 206 2.07 18.87 -30.63
CA ASP A 206 2.19 17.56 -29.95
C ASP A 206 0.84 16.94 -29.52
N CYS A 207 -0.29 17.37 -30.10
CA CYS A 207 -1.61 16.99 -29.60
C CYS A 207 -1.84 15.46 -29.53
N CYS A 208 -1.27 14.71 -30.47
CA CYS A 208 -1.47 13.27 -30.59
C CYS A 208 -0.53 12.42 -29.71
N SER A 209 0.49 13.02 -29.10
CA SER A 209 1.26 12.37 -28.02
C SER A 209 0.81 12.79 -26.62
N GLY A 210 -0.19 13.67 -26.54
CA GLY A 210 -0.70 14.23 -25.29
C GLY A 210 -0.21 15.68 -25.05
N CYS A 211 -1.10 16.53 -24.56
CA CYS A 211 -0.80 17.96 -24.38
C CYS A 211 -0.15 18.23 -23.02
N ASN A 212 1.15 18.51 -23.02
CA ASN A 212 1.90 18.87 -21.82
C ASN A 212 1.65 20.31 -21.30
N TYR A 213 0.84 21.10 -22.01
CA TYR A 213 0.64 22.52 -21.72
C TYR A 213 -0.76 22.87 -21.18
N SER A 214 -1.58 21.86 -20.84
CA SER A 214 -2.94 22.03 -20.28
C SER A 214 -3.95 22.75 -21.19
N ALA A 215 -3.62 23.00 -22.46
CA ALA A 215 -4.48 23.72 -23.41
C ALA A 215 -5.52 22.83 -24.10
N LYS A 216 -5.26 21.52 -24.18
CA LYS A 216 -6.14 20.55 -24.84
C LYS A 216 -7.33 20.21 -23.94
N ASN A 217 -8.56 20.34 -24.43
CA ASN A 217 -9.78 19.97 -23.70
C ASN A 217 -10.07 18.47 -23.83
N THR A 218 -9.17 17.64 -23.30
CA THR A 218 -9.41 16.20 -23.11
C THR A 218 -10.48 15.98 -22.06
N VAL A 219 -11.10 14.79 -22.00
CA VAL A 219 -12.14 14.54 -20.98
C VAL A 219 -11.57 14.47 -19.56
N LEU A 220 -10.26 14.25 -19.42
CA LEU A 220 -9.49 14.43 -18.18
C LEU A 220 -9.52 15.87 -17.67
N MET A 221 -9.69 16.86 -18.55
CA MET A 221 -9.73 18.28 -18.20
C MET A 221 -11.15 18.80 -17.98
N ASN A 222 -12.20 18.00 -18.19
CA ASN A 222 -13.59 18.45 -18.07
C ASN A 222 -14.54 17.45 -17.40
N TYR A 223 -15.06 16.44 -18.10
CA TYR A 223 -16.08 15.51 -17.61
C TYR A 223 -15.61 14.68 -16.41
N LEU A 224 -14.33 14.27 -16.37
CA LEU A 224 -13.80 13.47 -15.26
C LEU A 224 -13.63 14.29 -13.96
N PRO A 225 -13.04 15.50 -13.98
CA PRO A 225 -13.07 16.41 -12.85
C PRO A 225 -14.48 16.72 -12.37
N ASP A 226 -15.42 16.89 -13.31
CA ASP A 226 -16.82 17.12 -13.01
C ASP A 226 -17.49 15.91 -12.33
N ALA A 227 -17.22 14.70 -12.80
CA ALA A 227 -17.69 13.46 -12.17
C ALA A 227 -17.17 13.32 -10.74
N LYS A 228 -15.86 13.51 -10.54
CA LYS A 228 -15.21 13.45 -9.23
C LYS A 228 -15.83 14.48 -8.26
N ARG A 229 -16.06 15.70 -8.74
CA ARG A 229 -16.70 16.77 -7.97
C ARG A 229 -18.09 16.38 -7.45
N HIS A 230 -18.84 15.59 -8.22
CA HIS A 230 -20.17 15.12 -7.85
C HIS A 230 -20.15 13.75 -7.15
N GLY A 231 -18.99 13.27 -6.71
CA GLY A 231 -18.87 12.09 -5.86
C GLY A 231 -18.56 10.78 -6.58
N ALA A 232 -18.24 10.80 -7.88
CA ALA A 232 -17.77 9.59 -8.56
C ALA A 232 -16.42 9.12 -7.99
N ALA A 233 -16.34 7.84 -7.61
CA ALA A 233 -15.09 7.17 -7.29
C ALA A 233 -14.45 6.68 -8.59
N ILE A 234 -13.22 7.09 -8.85
CA ILE A 234 -12.50 6.80 -10.10
C ILE A 234 -11.30 5.93 -9.72
N PHE A 235 -11.11 4.81 -10.40
CA PHE A 235 -10.01 3.89 -10.20
C PHE A 235 -9.32 3.60 -11.54
N VAL A 236 -7.98 3.62 -11.53
CA VAL A 236 -7.13 3.42 -12.71
C VAL A 236 -6.34 2.12 -12.57
N GLU A 237 -5.73 1.67 -13.66
CA GLU A 237 -5.02 0.38 -13.70
C GLU A 237 -5.94 -0.82 -13.36
N VAL A 238 -7.24 -0.70 -13.65
CA VAL A 238 -8.27 -1.72 -13.43
C VAL A 238 -8.80 -2.25 -14.76
N SER A 239 -8.42 -3.49 -15.12
CA SER A 239 -8.90 -4.17 -16.32
C SER A 239 -10.12 -5.04 -16.01
N VAL A 240 -11.29 -4.60 -16.44
CA VAL A 240 -12.51 -5.44 -16.42
C VAL A 240 -12.39 -6.55 -17.47
N ARG A 241 -12.78 -7.77 -17.08
CA ARG A 241 -12.71 -8.97 -17.94
C ARG A 241 -14.07 -9.37 -18.48
N HIS A 242 -15.09 -9.43 -17.62
CA HIS A 242 -16.46 -9.82 -17.99
C HIS A 242 -17.46 -9.33 -16.94
N VAL A 243 -18.75 -9.41 -17.28
CA VAL A 243 -19.86 -9.10 -16.38
C VAL A 243 -20.77 -10.31 -16.25
N GLU A 244 -21.31 -10.54 -15.05
CA GLU A 244 -22.22 -11.64 -14.73
C GLU A 244 -23.48 -11.08 -14.08
N ARG A 245 -24.65 -11.62 -14.43
CA ARG A 245 -25.92 -11.22 -13.83
C ARG A 245 -26.23 -12.11 -12.63
N ARG A 246 -26.64 -11.51 -11.51
CA ARG A 246 -27.02 -12.20 -10.28
C ARG A 246 -28.53 -12.46 -10.21
N ASP A 247 -28.91 -13.44 -9.40
CA ASP A 247 -30.32 -13.81 -9.16
C ASP A 247 -31.14 -12.67 -8.52
N ASP A 248 -30.49 -11.77 -7.77
CA ASP A 248 -31.11 -10.59 -7.15
C ASP A 248 -31.32 -9.42 -8.13
N GLY A 249 -30.93 -9.60 -9.39
CA GLY A 249 -31.07 -8.59 -10.45
C GLY A 249 -29.92 -7.59 -10.55
N THR A 250 -28.90 -7.68 -9.69
CA THR A 250 -27.68 -6.87 -9.78
C THR A 250 -26.61 -7.55 -10.64
N TRP A 251 -25.48 -6.87 -10.85
CA TRP A 251 -24.41 -7.28 -11.76
C TRP A 251 -23.08 -7.36 -11.04
N ASP A 252 -22.39 -8.48 -11.21
CA ASP A 252 -20.99 -8.63 -10.81
C ASP A 252 -20.08 -8.23 -11.97
N VAL A 253 -19.12 -7.36 -11.67
CA VAL A 253 -18.08 -6.92 -12.59
C VAL A 253 -16.77 -7.54 -12.15
N HIS A 254 -16.23 -8.46 -12.97
CA HIS A 254 -14.99 -9.17 -12.68
C HIS A 254 -13.80 -8.40 -13.26
N TYR A 255 -12.84 -8.03 -12.41
CA TYR A 255 -11.72 -7.19 -12.80
C TYR A 255 -10.37 -7.67 -12.28
N GLN A 256 -9.29 -7.17 -12.90
CA GLN A 256 -7.90 -7.36 -12.49
C GLN A 256 -7.30 -5.99 -12.19
N VAL A 257 -6.52 -5.88 -11.12
CA VAL A 257 -5.65 -4.73 -10.90
C VAL A 257 -4.32 -5.00 -11.60
N LEU A 258 -3.95 -4.14 -12.54
CA LEU A 258 -2.78 -4.27 -13.37
C LEU A 258 -1.53 -3.70 -12.71
N ASP A 259 -0.36 -4.12 -13.19
CA ASP A 259 0.96 -3.63 -12.77
C ASP A 259 1.21 -3.74 -11.24
N THR A 260 0.51 -4.66 -10.57
CA THR A 260 0.67 -4.94 -9.13
C THR A 260 1.51 -6.19 -8.88
N GLY A 261 1.85 -6.96 -9.92
CA GLY A 261 2.56 -8.23 -9.82
C GLY A 261 1.64 -9.42 -9.49
N ARG A 262 0.34 -9.20 -9.35
CA ARG A 262 -0.68 -10.26 -9.19
C ARG A 262 -0.70 -11.24 -10.35
N GLU A 263 -0.35 -10.77 -11.55
CA GLU A 263 -0.26 -11.56 -12.77
C GLU A 263 0.80 -12.65 -12.65
N ALA A 264 1.92 -12.40 -11.94
CA ALA A 264 2.97 -13.38 -11.70
C ALA A 264 2.50 -14.59 -10.86
N PHE A 265 1.35 -14.46 -10.19
CA PHE A 265 0.74 -15.48 -9.35
C PHE A 265 -0.53 -16.08 -9.94
N ASN A 266 -0.88 -15.74 -11.19
CA ASN A 266 -2.14 -16.12 -11.83
C ASN A 266 -3.34 -15.79 -10.95
N ALA A 267 -3.36 -14.57 -10.39
CA ALA A 267 -4.39 -14.18 -9.45
C ALA A 267 -5.80 -14.25 -10.08
N PRO A 268 -6.79 -14.81 -9.36
CA PRO A 268 -8.18 -14.67 -9.75
C PRO A 268 -8.59 -13.20 -9.87
N THR A 269 -9.62 -12.98 -10.69
CA THR A 269 -10.30 -11.68 -10.77
C THR A 269 -10.95 -11.33 -9.44
N LEU A 270 -10.90 -10.05 -9.10
CA LEU A 270 -11.70 -9.43 -8.05
C LEU A 270 -13.11 -9.15 -8.57
N VAL A 271 -14.06 -8.93 -7.66
CA VAL A 271 -15.46 -8.65 -8.00
C VAL A 271 -15.94 -7.38 -7.31
N VAL A 272 -16.65 -6.54 -8.06
CA VAL A 272 -17.44 -5.42 -7.54
C VAL A 272 -18.85 -5.50 -8.09
N THR A 273 -19.86 -5.29 -7.23
CA THR A 273 -21.27 -5.45 -7.58
C THR A 273 -21.95 -4.09 -7.82
N GLY A 274 -22.74 -3.99 -8.88
CA GLY A 274 -23.49 -2.77 -9.22
C GLY A 274 -24.95 -3.07 -9.59
N LYS A 275 -25.86 -2.12 -9.34
CA LYS A 275 -27.25 -2.22 -9.87
C LYS A 275 -27.29 -1.96 -11.37
N ILE A 276 -26.45 -1.04 -11.82
CA ILE A 276 -26.30 -0.65 -13.23
C ILE A 276 -24.83 -0.78 -13.61
N VAL A 277 -24.57 -1.37 -14.78
CA VAL A 277 -23.27 -1.47 -15.41
C VAL A 277 -23.33 -0.81 -16.78
N VAL A 278 -22.43 0.12 -17.02
CA VAL A 278 -22.29 0.84 -18.28
C VAL A 278 -20.93 0.53 -18.88
N LEU A 279 -20.92 -0.21 -19.98
CA LEU A 279 -19.73 -0.43 -20.78
C LEU A 279 -19.46 0.80 -21.65
N ALA A 280 -18.31 1.42 -21.42
CA ALA A 280 -17.81 2.55 -22.16
C ALA A 280 -16.29 2.42 -22.40
N ALA A 281 -15.83 1.17 -22.60
CA ALA A 281 -14.43 0.78 -22.77
C ALA A 281 -13.91 1.01 -24.20
N GLY A 282 -14.65 1.77 -24.99
CA GLY A 282 -14.39 1.99 -26.41
C GLY A 282 -14.87 0.83 -27.27
N THR A 283 -14.86 1.06 -28.58
CA THR A 283 -15.36 0.13 -29.60
C THR A 283 -14.87 -1.29 -29.40
N LEU A 284 -13.55 -1.44 -29.22
CA LEU A 284 -12.90 -2.73 -29.04
C LEU A 284 -13.18 -3.29 -27.63
N GLY A 285 -12.94 -2.51 -26.57
CA GLY A 285 -13.04 -2.98 -25.19
C GLY A 285 -14.45 -3.40 -24.78
N SER A 286 -15.48 -2.62 -25.14
CA SER A 286 -16.87 -2.95 -24.80
C SER A 286 -17.34 -4.22 -25.53
N THR A 287 -16.98 -4.35 -26.80
CA THR A 287 -17.25 -5.57 -27.58
C THR A 287 -16.53 -6.78 -26.97
N GLU A 288 -15.26 -6.62 -26.61
CA GLU A 288 -14.44 -7.70 -26.03
C GLU A 288 -15.01 -8.21 -24.69
N ILE A 289 -15.44 -7.30 -23.81
CA ILE A 289 -16.05 -7.65 -22.53
C ILE A 289 -17.36 -8.42 -22.73
N LEU A 290 -18.22 -7.98 -23.65
CA LEU A 290 -19.48 -8.69 -23.93
C LEU A 290 -19.28 -10.04 -24.61
N LEU A 291 -18.32 -10.18 -25.52
CA LEU A 291 -17.96 -11.47 -26.12
C LEU A 291 -17.50 -12.46 -25.03
N ARG A 292 -16.62 -12.03 -24.11
CA ARG A 292 -16.18 -12.87 -22.98
C ARG A 292 -17.35 -13.24 -22.05
N SER A 293 -18.25 -12.28 -21.80
CA SER A 293 -19.43 -12.50 -20.96
C SER A 293 -20.39 -13.52 -21.61
N LYS A 294 -20.52 -13.47 -22.95
CA LYS A 294 -21.32 -14.43 -23.73
C LYS A 294 -20.73 -15.85 -23.70
N GLU A 295 -19.41 -16.00 -23.87
CA GLU A 295 -18.72 -17.30 -23.72
C GLU A 295 -18.93 -17.92 -22.33
N ARG A 296 -19.23 -17.09 -21.32
CA ARG A 296 -19.53 -17.48 -19.95
C ARG A 296 -21.03 -17.68 -19.65
N GLY A 297 -21.89 -17.55 -20.66
CA GLY A 297 -23.32 -17.87 -20.54
C GLY A 297 -24.26 -16.66 -20.47
N LEU A 298 -23.75 -15.42 -20.55
CA LEU A 298 -24.62 -14.25 -20.67
C LEU A 298 -25.35 -14.28 -22.02
N SER A 299 -26.68 -14.29 -22.00
CA SER A 299 -27.50 -14.27 -23.22
C SER A 299 -27.43 -12.90 -23.88
N ILE A 300 -26.83 -12.81 -25.07
CA ILE A 300 -26.68 -11.57 -25.84
C ILE A 300 -26.92 -11.89 -27.31
N SER A 301 -27.51 -10.95 -28.05
CA SER A 301 -27.67 -11.03 -29.51
C SER A 301 -26.41 -11.57 -30.23
N ASP A 302 -26.63 -12.43 -31.22
CA ASP A 302 -25.61 -12.92 -32.18
C ASP A 302 -25.09 -11.83 -33.14
N GLN A 303 -25.56 -10.59 -33.01
CA GLN A 303 -24.98 -9.43 -33.70
C GLN A 303 -23.73 -8.87 -33.01
N ILE A 304 -23.41 -9.33 -31.79
CA ILE A 304 -22.18 -8.93 -31.09
C ILE A 304 -20.93 -9.15 -31.94
N GLY A 305 -20.11 -8.11 -32.05
CA GLY A 305 -18.89 -8.06 -32.85
C GLY A 305 -19.11 -7.70 -34.32
N LYS A 306 -20.33 -7.72 -34.85
CA LYS A 306 -20.60 -7.39 -36.26
C LYS A 306 -20.77 -5.88 -36.48
N GLY A 307 -20.63 -5.46 -37.73
CA GLY A 307 -20.83 -4.06 -38.13
C GLY A 307 -19.67 -3.15 -37.70
N PHE A 308 -18.46 -3.71 -37.56
CA PHE A 308 -17.27 -2.89 -37.29
C PHE A 308 -16.96 -1.99 -38.49
N SER A 309 -16.56 -0.76 -38.17
CA SER A 309 -16.22 0.31 -39.11
C SER A 309 -14.90 0.95 -38.71
N GLY A 310 -14.08 1.28 -39.71
CA GLY A 310 -12.87 2.09 -39.55
C GLY A 310 -13.11 3.58 -39.81
N ASN A 311 -14.39 3.97 -39.93
CA ASN A 311 -14.89 5.32 -40.23
C ASN A 311 -14.29 5.94 -41.51
N GLY A 312 -13.90 5.08 -42.45
CA GLY A 312 -13.28 5.47 -43.72
C GLY A 312 -11.92 6.14 -43.53
N ASP A 313 -11.21 5.85 -42.44
CA ASP A 313 -9.92 6.46 -42.15
C ASP A 313 -8.86 6.06 -43.18
N MET A 314 -8.13 7.06 -43.68
CA MET A 314 -6.90 6.86 -44.44
C MET A 314 -5.87 7.93 -44.08
N LEU A 315 -4.64 7.50 -43.79
CA LEU A 315 -3.50 8.39 -43.56
C LEU A 315 -2.68 8.52 -44.83
N GLY A 316 -2.30 9.73 -45.20
CA GLY A 316 -1.41 9.95 -46.34
C GLY A 316 -0.53 11.17 -46.18
N PHE A 317 0.47 11.29 -47.05
CA PHE A 317 1.47 12.35 -46.94
C PHE A 317 1.78 12.99 -48.30
N GLY A 318 1.82 14.32 -48.32
CA GLY A 318 2.43 15.09 -49.39
C GLY A 318 3.88 15.38 -49.01
N TYR A 319 4.80 14.50 -49.38
CA TYR A 319 6.20 14.54 -48.95
C TYR A 319 7.06 15.47 -49.81
N ASN A 320 7.97 16.23 -49.20
CA ASN A 320 9.01 17.01 -49.89
C ASN A 320 8.47 18.01 -50.95
N GLY A 321 7.37 18.69 -50.64
CA GLY A 321 6.76 19.71 -51.49
C GLY A 321 7.60 21.00 -51.62
N THR A 322 7.13 21.92 -52.46
CA THR A 322 7.75 23.25 -52.59
C THR A 322 7.57 24.13 -51.35
N PRO A 323 6.37 24.27 -50.75
CA PRO A 323 6.22 25.09 -49.54
C PRO A 323 6.85 24.41 -48.32
N GLU A 324 7.41 25.22 -47.43
CA GLU A 324 7.80 24.81 -46.07
C GLU A 324 6.56 24.89 -45.16
N LEU A 325 6.31 23.85 -44.37
CA LEU A 325 5.05 23.58 -43.68
C LEU A 325 5.20 23.52 -42.16
N ASP A 326 6.39 23.16 -41.67
CA ASP A 326 6.72 22.99 -40.25
C ASP A 326 5.72 22.08 -39.50
N GLY A 327 5.36 20.95 -40.10
CA GLY A 327 4.34 20.03 -39.58
C GLY A 327 4.78 19.10 -38.44
N ILE A 328 5.88 19.37 -37.74
CA ILE A 328 6.44 18.49 -36.70
C ILE A 328 6.38 19.20 -35.35
N GLY A 329 5.74 18.56 -34.37
CA GLY A 329 5.58 19.09 -33.03
C GLY A 329 6.88 19.28 -32.26
N PHE A 330 6.82 19.95 -31.10
CA PHE A 330 8.02 20.38 -30.38
C PHE A 330 8.75 19.21 -29.70
N GLY A 331 8.01 18.22 -29.19
CA GLY A 331 8.56 17.20 -28.32
C GLY A 331 9.20 17.84 -27.08
N HIS A 332 10.43 17.43 -26.75
CA HIS A 332 11.19 17.97 -25.62
C HIS A 332 11.78 19.38 -25.85
N ARG A 333 11.58 20.01 -27.02
CA ARG A 333 12.15 21.34 -27.31
C ARG A 333 11.38 22.44 -26.58
N ALA A 334 12.11 23.48 -26.18
CA ALA A 334 11.54 24.60 -25.44
C ALA A 334 10.61 25.45 -26.32
N VAL A 335 9.53 25.97 -25.73
CA VAL A 335 8.63 26.91 -26.39
C VAL A 335 9.42 28.15 -26.83
N GLY A 336 9.18 28.60 -28.07
CA GLY A 336 9.82 29.78 -28.64
C GLY A 336 11.14 29.53 -29.39
N THR A 337 11.67 28.30 -29.36
CA THR A 337 12.87 27.96 -30.16
C THR A 337 12.53 27.49 -31.58
N MET A 338 11.24 27.32 -31.90
CA MET A 338 10.77 26.85 -33.21
C MET A 338 9.56 27.68 -33.68
N PRO A 339 9.30 27.74 -35.00
CA PRO A 339 8.09 28.32 -35.56
C PRO A 339 6.82 27.66 -34.99
N PRO A 340 5.67 28.38 -34.98
CA PRO A 340 4.40 27.83 -34.52
C PRO A 340 3.90 26.74 -35.46
N VAL A 341 3.78 25.51 -34.96
CA VAL A 341 3.18 24.37 -35.67
C VAL A 341 1.65 24.45 -35.61
N GLY A 342 1.13 24.90 -34.47
CA GLY A 342 -0.30 24.96 -34.17
C GLY A 342 -0.86 23.66 -33.59
N PRO A 343 -2.16 23.59 -33.27
CA PRO A 343 -2.84 22.33 -32.97
C PRO A 343 -2.71 21.31 -34.11
N CYS A 344 -2.79 20.01 -33.79
CA CYS A 344 -2.55 18.95 -34.77
C CYS A 344 -3.39 19.09 -36.03
N ILE A 345 -4.71 19.28 -35.89
CA ILE A 345 -5.61 19.56 -37.01
C ILE A 345 -6.29 20.91 -36.77
N THR A 346 -6.37 21.74 -37.81
CA THR A 346 -7.02 23.05 -37.73
C THR A 346 -7.95 23.37 -38.90
N SER A 347 -7.87 22.64 -40.01
CA SER A 347 -8.66 22.89 -41.22
C SER A 347 -9.02 21.63 -41.99
N VAL A 348 -10.05 21.75 -42.83
CA VAL A 348 -10.60 20.67 -43.65
C VAL A 348 -10.88 21.15 -45.08
N ILE A 349 -10.61 20.29 -46.06
CA ILE A 349 -11.21 20.33 -47.40
C ILE A 349 -12.48 19.49 -47.33
N ASP A 350 -13.63 20.14 -47.37
CA ASP A 350 -14.92 19.53 -47.08
C ASP A 350 -15.65 19.20 -48.39
N MET A 351 -15.54 17.94 -48.84
CA MET A 351 -16.18 17.43 -50.05
C MET A 351 -17.43 16.63 -49.72
N ARG A 352 -18.05 16.85 -48.55
CA ARG A 352 -19.33 16.23 -48.19
C ARG A 352 -20.49 16.90 -48.94
N ASN A 353 -21.70 16.39 -48.74
CA ASN A 353 -22.92 16.83 -49.43
C ASN A 353 -22.96 16.48 -50.92
N GLN A 354 -22.38 15.34 -51.30
CA GLN A 354 -22.51 14.77 -52.65
C GLN A 354 -23.89 14.14 -52.86
N ALA A 355 -24.24 13.80 -54.10
CA ALA A 355 -25.54 13.18 -54.42
C ALA A 355 -25.74 11.84 -53.69
N ASP A 356 -24.68 11.03 -53.59
CA ASP A 356 -24.62 9.83 -52.77
C ASP A 356 -23.70 10.09 -51.58
N ILE A 357 -24.15 9.76 -50.37
CA ILE A 357 -23.34 9.91 -49.16
C ILE A 357 -22.07 9.05 -49.18
N ARG A 358 -22.04 7.98 -49.98
CA ARG A 358 -20.84 7.14 -50.15
C ARG A 358 -19.71 7.85 -50.89
N ASP A 359 -20.02 8.93 -51.59
CA ASP A 359 -19.04 9.79 -52.25
C ASP A 359 -18.59 10.97 -51.37
N ASP A 360 -19.19 11.14 -50.17
CA ASP A 360 -18.77 12.16 -49.21
C ASP A 360 -17.36 11.86 -48.69
N LEU A 361 -16.55 12.91 -48.65
CA LEU A 361 -15.14 12.82 -48.28
C LEU A 361 -14.71 14.10 -47.56
N ILE A 362 -13.86 13.97 -46.54
CA ILE A 362 -13.12 15.09 -45.97
C ILE A 362 -11.61 14.80 -45.96
N ILE A 363 -10.81 15.84 -46.17
CA ILE A 363 -9.35 15.79 -46.00
C ILE A 363 -8.97 16.82 -44.95
N GLU A 364 -8.31 16.39 -43.90
CA GLU A 364 -7.81 17.20 -42.80
C GLU A 364 -6.29 17.30 -42.88
N GLU A 365 -5.75 18.45 -42.48
CA GLU A 365 -4.30 18.64 -42.36
C GLU A 365 -3.83 18.33 -40.93
N GLY A 366 -2.70 17.62 -40.78
CA GLY A 366 -2.18 17.15 -39.49
C GLY A 366 -0.76 17.64 -39.17
N SER A 367 -0.39 17.60 -37.88
CA SER A 367 1.01 17.61 -37.44
C SER A 367 1.42 16.28 -36.82
N ILE A 368 2.71 15.95 -36.92
CA ILE A 368 3.28 14.73 -36.34
C ILE A 368 3.92 15.08 -35.00
N PRO A 369 3.64 14.36 -33.91
CA PRO A 369 4.23 14.66 -32.60
C PRO A 369 5.76 14.67 -32.63
N GLY A 370 6.37 15.64 -31.95
CA GLY A 370 7.83 15.80 -31.89
C GLY A 370 8.53 14.62 -31.21
N ALA A 371 7.80 13.85 -30.40
CA ALA A 371 8.26 12.58 -29.83
C ALA A 371 8.66 11.55 -30.90
N LEU A 372 8.08 11.60 -32.11
CA LEU A 372 8.43 10.71 -33.23
C LEU A 372 9.43 11.33 -34.19
N ALA A 373 9.81 12.60 -34.01
CA ALA A 373 10.63 13.34 -34.98
C ALA A 373 11.91 12.60 -35.43
N PRO A 374 12.72 11.96 -34.54
CA PRO A 374 13.99 11.35 -34.94
C PRO A 374 13.89 10.24 -36.00
N ILE A 375 12.73 9.56 -36.13
CA ILE A 375 12.55 8.46 -37.09
C ILE A 375 11.94 8.93 -38.43
N LEU A 376 11.40 10.15 -38.51
CA LEU A 376 10.65 10.63 -39.67
C LEU A 376 11.47 10.73 -40.96
N PRO A 377 12.72 11.25 -40.97
CA PRO A 377 13.47 11.41 -42.21
C PRO A 377 13.65 10.09 -42.97
N LEU A 378 14.06 9.04 -42.24
CA LEU A 378 14.24 7.71 -42.81
C LEU A 378 12.90 7.09 -43.21
N MET A 379 11.88 7.21 -42.36
CA MET A 379 10.54 6.68 -42.63
C MET A 379 9.97 7.25 -43.94
N PHE A 380 10.01 8.57 -44.12
CA PHE A 380 9.48 9.21 -45.32
C PHE A 380 10.30 8.90 -46.57
N GLN A 381 11.62 8.87 -46.46
CA GLN A 381 12.45 8.49 -47.60
C GLN A 381 12.14 7.06 -48.08
N VAL A 382 12.00 6.10 -47.15
CA VAL A 382 11.63 4.72 -47.48
C VAL A 382 10.23 4.65 -48.08
N ALA A 383 9.25 5.35 -47.51
CA ALA A 383 7.89 5.37 -48.02
C ALA A 383 7.81 5.98 -49.44
N ALA A 384 8.52 7.09 -49.66
CA ALA A 384 8.64 7.73 -50.97
C ALA A 384 9.28 6.80 -52.02
N ALA A 385 10.36 6.09 -51.65
CA ALA A 385 11.08 5.19 -52.57
C ALA A 385 10.30 3.90 -52.90
N THR A 386 9.43 3.43 -52.00
CA THR A 386 8.75 2.13 -52.14
C THR A 386 7.32 2.23 -52.68
N GLY A 387 6.70 3.41 -52.64
CA GLY A 387 5.33 3.61 -53.13
C GLY A 387 4.93 5.06 -53.44
N GLY A 388 5.87 6.01 -53.40
CA GLY A 388 5.60 7.42 -53.68
C GLY A 388 5.45 7.71 -55.17
N THR A 389 4.55 8.63 -55.53
CA THR A 389 4.42 9.16 -56.89
C THR A 389 4.78 10.64 -56.90
N ASN A 390 5.86 11.01 -57.61
CA ASN A 390 6.30 12.40 -57.70
C ASN A 390 5.39 13.19 -58.64
N THR A 391 4.69 14.21 -58.11
CA THR A 391 3.75 15.03 -58.87
C THR A 391 4.45 16.17 -59.60
N ALA A 392 5.71 16.47 -59.27
CA ALA A 392 6.50 17.53 -59.88
C ALA A 392 7.95 17.07 -60.18
N PRO A 393 8.14 16.17 -61.16
CA PRO A 393 9.47 15.64 -61.51
C PRO A 393 10.52 16.70 -61.87
N GLN A 394 10.07 17.87 -62.34
CA GLN A 394 10.93 19.03 -62.60
C GLN A 394 11.70 19.52 -61.35
N HIS A 395 11.27 19.17 -60.14
CA HIS A 395 11.91 19.53 -58.87
C HIS A 395 12.74 18.39 -58.25
N ALA A 396 12.99 17.29 -58.97
CA ALA A 396 13.70 16.12 -58.42
C ALA A 396 15.08 16.44 -57.81
N LEU A 397 15.84 17.38 -58.38
CA LEU A 397 17.15 17.77 -57.84
C LEU A 397 17.03 18.52 -56.50
N SER A 398 16.12 19.49 -56.39
CA SER A 398 15.90 20.23 -55.13
C SER A 398 15.29 19.33 -54.06
N GLN A 399 14.41 18.42 -54.45
CA GLN A 399 13.87 17.37 -53.58
C GLN A 399 15.00 16.50 -53.02
N ALA A 400 15.90 15.95 -53.86
CA ALA A 400 17.02 15.13 -53.40
C ALA A 400 17.97 15.88 -52.45
N LEU A 401 18.24 17.16 -52.71
CA LEU A 401 19.05 18.01 -51.81
C LEU A 401 18.37 18.18 -50.44
N ARG A 402 17.05 18.39 -50.41
CA ARG A 402 16.28 18.49 -49.17
C ARG A 402 16.20 17.15 -48.42
N GLU A 403 16.13 16.01 -49.09
CA GLU A 403 16.20 14.70 -48.42
C GLU A 403 17.54 14.50 -47.72
N ALA A 404 18.65 14.83 -48.40
CA ALA A 404 19.98 14.79 -47.81
C ALA A 404 20.10 15.73 -46.60
N ASP A 405 19.50 16.92 -46.67
CA ASP A 405 19.48 17.87 -45.56
C ASP A 405 18.72 17.32 -44.33
N SER A 406 17.57 16.67 -44.52
CA SER A 406 16.84 16.01 -43.41
C SER A 406 17.64 14.87 -42.77
N LEU A 407 18.38 14.09 -43.56
CA LEU A 407 19.23 13.02 -43.03
C LEU A 407 20.45 13.55 -42.26
N LEU A 408 21.02 14.68 -42.71
CA LEU A 408 22.23 15.27 -42.12
C LEU A 408 21.93 16.13 -40.90
N ARG A 409 20.93 17.02 -40.99
CA ARG A 409 20.61 18.00 -39.95
C ARG A 409 19.42 17.57 -39.08
N GLY A 410 18.71 16.52 -39.47
CA GLY A 410 17.61 15.93 -38.72
C GLY A 410 16.22 16.42 -39.16
N PRO A 411 15.17 16.02 -38.42
CA PRO A 411 13.78 16.12 -38.85
C PRO A 411 13.21 17.54 -38.97
N TYR A 412 13.83 18.55 -38.36
CA TYR A 412 13.36 19.94 -38.42
C TYR A 412 14.05 20.74 -39.54
N HIS A 413 14.55 20.03 -40.56
CA HIS A 413 15.22 20.59 -41.73
C HIS A 413 14.88 19.76 -42.98
N GLY A 414 15.10 20.33 -44.16
CA GLY A 414 15.01 19.62 -45.43
C GLY A 414 13.62 19.09 -45.78
N ALA A 415 13.55 17.93 -46.40
CA ALA A 415 12.32 17.35 -46.93
C ALA A 415 11.20 17.16 -45.88
N THR A 416 11.58 16.92 -44.63
CA THR A 416 10.62 16.66 -43.54
C THR A 416 9.82 17.91 -43.15
N THR A 417 10.41 19.12 -43.17
CA THR A 417 9.66 20.38 -42.93
C THR A 417 8.79 20.77 -44.12
N HIS A 418 9.01 20.15 -45.28
CA HIS A 418 8.23 20.29 -46.50
C HIS A 418 7.18 19.18 -46.68
N THR A 419 6.74 18.55 -45.58
CA THR A 419 5.82 17.40 -45.62
C THR A 419 4.46 17.72 -45.02
N GLN A 420 3.40 17.56 -45.82
CA GLN A 420 2.02 17.73 -45.39
C GLN A 420 1.47 16.37 -44.93
N THR A 421 0.91 16.33 -43.73
CA THR A 421 0.15 15.15 -43.26
C THR A 421 -1.32 15.33 -43.61
N TYR A 422 -1.93 14.30 -44.18
CA TYR A 422 -3.36 14.26 -44.53
C TYR A 422 -4.06 13.14 -43.76
N LEU A 423 -5.16 13.48 -43.08
CA LEU A 423 -6.08 12.51 -42.50
C LEU A 423 -7.39 12.59 -43.27
N VAL A 424 -7.84 11.47 -43.79
CA VAL A 424 -8.97 11.40 -44.72
C VAL A 424 -10.04 10.53 -44.10
N MET A 425 -11.31 10.95 -44.19
CA MET A 425 -12.46 10.18 -43.71
C MET A 425 -13.55 10.17 -44.78
N GLY A 426 -14.24 9.04 -44.91
CA GLY A 426 -15.34 8.83 -45.85
C GLY A 426 -16.27 7.71 -45.36
N HIS A 427 -16.95 7.05 -46.30
CA HIS A 427 -17.92 6.00 -45.99
C HIS A 427 -17.58 4.67 -46.68
N GLU A 428 -17.22 3.68 -45.88
CA GLU A 428 -16.99 2.27 -46.25
C GLU A 428 -18.22 1.38 -45.98
N ALA A 429 -18.13 0.10 -46.35
CA ALA A 429 -19.27 -0.83 -46.28
C ALA A 429 -19.73 -1.21 -44.84
N ASN A 430 -18.86 -1.03 -43.84
CA ASN A 430 -19.12 -1.37 -42.42
C ASN A 430 -19.40 -2.87 -42.19
N THR A 431 -18.62 -3.75 -42.81
CA THR A 431 -18.81 -5.21 -42.79
C THR A 431 -17.78 -5.95 -41.92
N GLY A 432 -16.91 -5.21 -41.22
CA GLY A 432 -15.91 -5.81 -40.33
C GLY A 432 -16.58 -6.60 -39.19
N THR A 433 -15.92 -7.68 -38.78
CA THR A 433 -16.37 -8.50 -37.64
C THR A 433 -15.26 -8.63 -36.60
N MET A 434 -15.60 -8.38 -35.35
CA MET A 434 -14.76 -8.58 -34.18
C MET A 434 -15.12 -9.90 -33.49
N MET A 435 -14.11 -10.68 -33.13
CA MET A 435 -14.30 -11.97 -32.45
C MET A 435 -13.15 -12.25 -31.48
N LEU A 436 -13.38 -13.12 -30.49
CA LEU A 436 -12.33 -13.60 -29.62
C LEU A 436 -11.62 -14.79 -30.26
N LYS A 437 -10.29 -14.76 -30.24
CA LYS A 437 -9.43 -15.90 -30.57
C LYS A 437 -8.38 -16.04 -29.48
N ASN A 438 -8.43 -17.13 -28.71
CA ASN A 438 -7.56 -17.37 -27.55
C ASN A 438 -7.60 -16.20 -26.54
N ASP A 439 -8.80 -15.76 -26.16
CA ASP A 439 -9.04 -14.65 -25.22
C ASP A 439 -8.52 -13.27 -25.69
N GLN A 440 -8.17 -13.12 -26.97
CA GLN A 440 -7.78 -11.86 -27.59
C GLN A 440 -8.78 -11.43 -28.65
N LEU A 441 -9.17 -10.16 -28.64
CA LEU A 441 -10.00 -9.59 -29.69
C LEU A 441 -9.23 -9.55 -31.02
N ARG A 442 -9.89 -9.99 -32.09
CA ARG A 442 -9.39 -9.95 -33.46
C ARG A 442 -10.44 -9.38 -34.39
N ILE A 443 -9.97 -8.68 -35.42
CA ILE A 443 -10.78 -8.05 -36.45
C ILE A 443 -10.56 -8.81 -37.76
N ASP A 444 -11.65 -9.29 -38.33
CA ASP A 444 -11.69 -9.86 -39.67
C ASP A 444 -12.47 -8.91 -40.60
N TRP A 445 -11.80 -8.44 -41.64
CA TRP A 445 -12.40 -7.60 -42.68
C TRP A 445 -11.69 -7.82 -44.02
N PRO A 446 -11.99 -8.95 -44.69
CA PRO A 446 -11.31 -9.30 -45.92
C PRO A 446 -11.49 -8.21 -46.98
N SER A 447 -10.39 -7.81 -47.61
CA SER A 447 -10.38 -6.92 -48.79
C SER A 447 -10.84 -5.48 -48.55
N VAL A 448 -10.91 -5.00 -47.30
CA VAL A 448 -11.29 -3.61 -46.98
C VAL A 448 -10.47 -2.57 -47.75
N GLY A 449 -9.15 -2.78 -47.88
CA GLY A 449 -8.25 -1.88 -48.62
C GLY A 449 -8.53 -1.78 -50.12
N THR A 450 -9.37 -2.66 -50.68
CA THR A 450 -9.75 -2.63 -52.10
C THR A 450 -11.12 -2.00 -52.35
N GLU A 451 -11.81 -1.53 -51.30
CA GLU A 451 -13.10 -0.84 -51.46
C GLU A 451 -12.94 0.45 -52.30
N PRO A 452 -13.92 0.78 -53.17
CA PRO A 452 -13.80 1.90 -54.11
C PRO A 452 -13.48 3.25 -53.46
N ILE A 453 -13.96 3.47 -52.23
CA ILE A 453 -13.74 4.72 -51.50
C ILE A 453 -12.26 5.01 -51.28
N PHE A 454 -11.44 4.00 -50.95
CA PHE A 454 -10.00 4.19 -50.73
C PHE A 454 -9.27 4.54 -52.02
N GLN A 455 -9.73 4.05 -53.18
CA GLN A 455 -9.18 4.47 -54.47
C GLN A 455 -9.46 5.94 -54.74
N THR A 456 -10.70 6.38 -54.50
CA THR A 456 -11.11 7.79 -54.59
C THR A 456 -10.27 8.67 -53.67
N MET A 457 -10.09 8.25 -52.40
CA MET A 457 -9.26 8.96 -51.42
C MET A 457 -7.82 9.15 -51.92
N ASN A 458 -7.22 8.09 -52.46
CA ASN A 458 -5.86 8.15 -53.01
C ASN A 458 -5.76 9.12 -54.21
N THR A 459 -6.76 9.14 -55.10
CA THR A 459 -6.81 10.11 -56.20
C THR A 459 -6.87 11.54 -55.67
N ARG A 460 -7.70 11.81 -54.65
CA ARG A 460 -7.80 13.15 -54.06
C ARG A 460 -6.54 13.58 -53.33
N LEU A 461 -5.85 12.66 -52.65
CA LEU A 461 -4.55 12.96 -52.05
C LEU A 461 -3.46 13.26 -53.08
N PHE A 462 -3.50 12.60 -54.24
CA PHE A 462 -2.60 12.92 -55.35
C PHE A 462 -2.86 14.33 -55.88
N GLU A 463 -4.13 14.72 -56.04
CA GLU A 463 -4.52 16.09 -56.45
C GLU A 463 -4.08 17.15 -55.43
N ALA A 464 -4.33 16.90 -54.14
CA ALA A 464 -3.91 17.79 -53.05
C ALA A 464 -2.37 17.94 -53.03
N THR A 465 -1.63 16.83 -53.12
CA THR A 465 -0.16 16.86 -53.16
C THR A 465 0.39 17.52 -54.43
N SER A 466 -0.30 17.37 -55.56
CA SER A 466 0.07 18.02 -56.82
C SER A 466 0.07 19.54 -56.70
N ALA A 467 -0.89 20.11 -55.97
CA ALA A 467 -0.94 21.54 -55.69
C ALA A 467 0.28 22.05 -54.89
N LEU A 468 0.90 21.17 -54.11
CA LEU A 468 2.09 21.45 -53.30
C LEU A 468 3.40 21.03 -53.99
N GLU A 469 3.33 20.46 -55.20
CA GLU A 469 4.48 20.01 -56.00
C GLU A 469 5.35 18.97 -55.26
N GLY A 470 4.70 18.08 -54.49
CA GLY A 470 5.35 17.08 -53.65
C GLY A 470 5.38 15.66 -54.24
N ILE A 471 5.76 14.72 -53.39
CA ILE A 471 5.68 13.28 -53.63
C ILE A 471 4.46 12.77 -52.88
N SER A 472 3.45 12.30 -53.62
CA SER A 472 2.26 11.71 -53.03
C SER A 472 2.64 10.34 -52.48
N VAL A 473 2.72 10.24 -51.15
CA VAL A 473 2.99 9.01 -50.42
C VAL A 473 1.66 8.50 -49.88
N LYS A 474 1.25 7.35 -50.42
CA LYS A 474 0.12 6.59 -49.91
C LYS A 474 0.44 6.09 -48.50
N ASP A 475 -0.57 5.64 -47.76
CA ASP A 475 -0.37 5.09 -46.41
C ASP A 475 0.88 4.17 -46.39
N PRO A 476 1.90 4.42 -45.54
CA PRO A 476 3.15 3.68 -45.53
C PRO A 476 3.00 2.17 -45.30
N ILE A 477 1.86 1.73 -44.75
CA ILE A 477 1.53 0.30 -44.54
C ILE A 477 0.87 -0.30 -45.81
N TRP A 478 0.47 0.54 -46.76
CA TRP A 478 -0.21 0.22 -48.01
C TRP A 478 0.81 0.00 -49.15
N SER A 479 1.57 -1.09 -49.04
CA SER A 479 2.48 -1.55 -50.10
C SER A 479 2.00 -2.90 -50.66
N PRO A 480 2.08 -3.12 -51.99
CA PRO A 480 1.72 -4.39 -52.62
C PRO A 480 2.49 -5.61 -52.07
N LYS A 481 3.64 -5.37 -51.42
CA LYS A 481 4.47 -6.42 -50.79
C LYS A 481 4.03 -6.79 -49.37
N ILE A 482 3.13 -6.01 -48.76
CA ILE A 482 2.74 -6.11 -47.34
C ILE A 482 1.21 -6.21 -47.16
N GLY A 483 0.42 -6.07 -48.24
CA GLY A 483 -0.97 -6.55 -48.31
C GLY A 483 -2.07 -5.49 -48.12
N ASP A 484 -1.95 -4.30 -48.71
CA ASP A 484 -2.99 -3.25 -48.74
C ASP A 484 -3.67 -2.99 -47.38
N LYS A 485 -2.91 -3.02 -46.29
CA LYS A 485 -3.43 -2.89 -44.92
C LYS A 485 -3.77 -1.44 -44.59
N LEU A 486 -4.87 -1.24 -43.87
CA LEU A 486 -5.31 0.06 -43.38
C LEU A 486 -4.98 0.26 -41.88
N ILE A 487 -4.93 1.51 -41.44
CA ILE A 487 -4.95 1.89 -40.03
C ILE A 487 -6.12 2.83 -39.76
N THR A 488 -6.85 2.59 -38.67
CA THR A 488 -7.91 3.49 -38.19
C THR A 488 -7.61 3.96 -36.77
N VAL A 489 -7.95 5.23 -36.52
CA VAL A 489 -7.96 5.86 -35.19
C VAL A 489 -9.39 6.15 -34.73
N HIS A 490 -10.38 5.85 -35.58
CA HIS A 490 -11.81 6.02 -35.36
C HIS A 490 -12.57 4.69 -35.47
N PRO A 491 -12.22 3.65 -34.69
CA PRO A 491 -12.97 2.41 -34.69
C PRO A 491 -14.42 2.64 -34.21
N LEU A 492 -15.40 2.11 -34.93
CA LEU A 492 -16.83 2.19 -34.62
C LEU A 492 -17.49 0.80 -34.75
N GLY A 493 -18.64 0.62 -34.09
CA GLY A 493 -19.47 -0.59 -34.22
C GLY A 493 -19.04 -1.79 -33.36
N GLY A 494 -19.69 -2.95 -33.56
CA GLY A 494 -19.51 -4.15 -32.74
C GLY A 494 -20.60 -4.38 -31.68
N CYS A 495 -21.11 -3.32 -31.07
CA CYS A 495 -22.27 -3.35 -30.18
C CYS A 495 -23.41 -2.50 -30.75
N VAL A 496 -23.62 -2.58 -32.06
CA VAL A 496 -24.43 -1.61 -32.82
C VAL A 496 -25.85 -1.46 -32.29
N MET A 497 -26.35 -0.22 -32.29
CA MET A 497 -27.75 0.09 -32.00
C MET A 497 -28.70 -0.50 -33.03
N ALA A 498 -29.87 -0.95 -32.59
CA ALA A 498 -30.97 -1.35 -33.46
C ALA A 498 -32.33 -1.24 -32.76
N ASP A 499 -33.41 -1.44 -33.52
CA ASP A 499 -34.77 -1.56 -32.97
C ASP A 499 -35.03 -2.95 -32.34
N SER A 500 -34.21 -3.96 -32.66
CA SER A 500 -34.39 -5.35 -32.19
C SER A 500 -33.07 -6.14 -32.16
N ALA A 501 -33.06 -7.23 -31.40
CA ALA A 501 -31.90 -8.12 -31.22
C ALA A 501 -31.42 -8.80 -32.52
N GLU A 502 -32.30 -8.98 -33.50
CA GLU A 502 -31.96 -9.58 -34.79
C GLU A 502 -30.99 -8.72 -35.60
N SER A 503 -30.97 -7.41 -35.36
CA SER A 503 -30.28 -6.41 -36.17
C SER A 503 -29.25 -5.59 -35.39
N GLY A 504 -29.17 -5.75 -34.07
CA GLY A 504 -28.13 -5.10 -33.26
C GLY A 504 -27.96 -5.73 -31.87
N VAL A 505 -27.15 -5.09 -31.06
CA VAL A 505 -26.74 -5.56 -29.73
C VAL A 505 -27.38 -4.74 -28.62
N VAL A 506 -27.63 -3.46 -28.89
CA VAL A 506 -28.27 -2.54 -27.95
C VAL A 506 -29.47 -1.85 -28.59
N ASN A 507 -30.43 -1.46 -27.77
CA ASN A 507 -31.53 -0.61 -28.22
C ASN A 507 -31.10 0.86 -28.36
N ASP A 508 -32.03 1.76 -28.67
CA ASP A 508 -31.74 3.18 -28.85
C ASP A 508 -31.20 3.87 -27.57
N ALA A 509 -31.50 3.34 -26.39
CA ALA A 509 -31.00 3.83 -25.10
C ALA A 509 -29.64 3.23 -24.70
N GLY A 510 -29.04 2.40 -25.56
CA GLY A 510 -27.82 1.67 -25.27
C GLY A 510 -28.01 0.45 -24.36
N ALA A 511 -29.24 0.03 -24.06
CA ALA A 511 -29.49 -1.14 -23.22
C ALA A 511 -29.26 -2.44 -24.01
N VAL A 512 -28.53 -3.39 -23.42
CA VAL A 512 -28.12 -4.63 -24.10
C VAL A 512 -29.30 -5.59 -24.28
N PHE A 513 -29.54 -6.06 -25.50
CA PHE A 513 -30.55 -7.07 -25.78
C PHE A 513 -30.21 -8.39 -25.08
N SER A 514 -31.23 -8.99 -24.48
CA SER A 514 -31.11 -10.19 -23.63
C SER A 514 -31.36 -11.51 -24.36
N SER A 515 -31.63 -11.45 -25.66
CA SER A 515 -31.86 -12.64 -26.49
C SER A 515 -31.41 -12.39 -27.93
N ASN A 516 -31.64 -13.36 -28.82
CA ASN A 516 -31.37 -13.25 -30.26
C ASN A 516 -32.56 -12.69 -31.06
N SER A 517 -33.71 -12.42 -30.41
CA SER A 517 -34.91 -11.95 -31.10
C SER A 517 -35.75 -10.97 -30.27
N GLY A 518 -36.44 -10.05 -30.94
CA GLY A 518 -37.32 -9.07 -30.30
C GLY A 518 -36.55 -7.94 -29.60
N ASP A 519 -37.21 -7.26 -28.66
CA ASP A 519 -36.74 -6.00 -28.06
C ASP A 519 -36.41 -6.09 -26.56
N ALA A 520 -36.44 -7.30 -25.99
CA ALA A 520 -36.19 -7.52 -24.57
C ALA A 520 -34.71 -7.24 -24.20
N VAL A 521 -34.49 -6.41 -23.19
CA VAL A 521 -33.16 -6.00 -22.72
C VAL A 521 -32.81 -6.51 -21.32
N HIS A 522 -31.53 -6.59 -21.04
CA HIS A 522 -31.00 -6.82 -19.71
C HIS A 522 -31.21 -5.58 -18.83
N GLY A 523 -32.01 -5.72 -17.78
CA GLY A 523 -32.18 -4.65 -16.80
C GLY A 523 -30.85 -4.29 -16.14
N GLY A 524 -30.43 -3.03 -16.26
CA GLY A 524 -29.21 -2.51 -15.65
C GLY A 524 -27.93 -2.69 -16.47
N LEU A 525 -27.94 -3.27 -17.69
CA LEU A 525 -26.74 -3.40 -18.52
C LEU A 525 -26.82 -2.54 -19.77
N TYR A 526 -25.85 -1.63 -19.93
CA TYR A 526 -25.80 -0.65 -21.02
C TYR A 526 -24.43 -0.61 -21.69
N VAL A 527 -24.40 -0.16 -22.95
CA VAL A 527 -23.19 0.23 -23.69
C VAL A 527 -23.38 1.67 -24.17
N CYS A 528 -22.40 2.54 -23.93
CA CYS A 528 -22.53 3.98 -24.19
C CYS A 528 -21.23 4.58 -24.76
N ASP A 529 -20.64 3.95 -25.78
CA ASP A 529 -19.42 4.43 -26.47
C ASP A 529 -19.49 4.22 -27.99
N GLY A 530 -18.37 4.35 -28.70
CA GLY A 530 -18.29 4.18 -30.16
C GLY A 530 -18.73 2.82 -30.71
N SER A 531 -18.80 1.77 -29.87
CA SER A 531 -19.28 0.45 -30.29
C SER A 531 -20.76 0.44 -30.70
N ILE A 532 -21.55 1.40 -30.21
CA ILE A 532 -22.99 1.45 -30.45
C ILE A 532 -23.35 2.07 -31.81
N ILE A 533 -22.38 2.67 -32.49
CA ILE A 533 -22.60 3.38 -33.76
C ILE A 533 -22.69 2.34 -34.90
N PRO A 534 -23.79 2.28 -35.66
CA PRO A 534 -24.04 1.22 -36.65
C PRO A 534 -23.38 1.46 -38.02
N VAL A 535 -22.89 2.67 -38.29
CA VAL A 535 -22.36 3.08 -39.60
C VAL A 535 -21.18 4.05 -39.47
N SER A 536 -20.31 4.08 -40.48
CA SER A 536 -19.33 5.15 -40.66
C SER A 536 -19.99 6.53 -40.69
N LEU A 537 -19.38 7.49 -40.01
CA LEU A 537 -19.89 8.86 -39.87
C LEU A 537 -19.35 9.81 -40.93
N GLY A 538 -18.24 9.46 -41.61
CA GLY A 538 -17.57 10.35 -42.57
C GLY A 538 -17.02 11.63 -41.92
N ALA A 539 -16.81 11.59 -40.61
CA ALA A 539 -16.39 12.71 -39.77
C ALA A 539 -15.76 12.18 -38.47
N ASN A 540 -14.91 12.96 -37.79
CA ASN A 540 -14.30 12.51 -36.53
C ASN A 540 -15.40 12.20 -35.48
N PRO A 541 -15.38 11.03 -34.84
CA PRO A 541 -16.56 10.49 -34.16
C PRO A 541 -16.80 11.07 -32.77
N LEU A 542 -15.86 11.83 -32.20
CA LEU A 542 -15.90 12.20 -30.77
C LEU A 542 -17.17 12.95 -30.37
N LEU A 543 -17.65 13.87 -31.23
CA LEU A 543 -18.84 14.65 -30.93
C LEU A 543 -20.08 13.76 -30.95
N THR A 544 -20.18 12.87 -31.93
CA THR A 544 -21.33 11.97 -32.07
C THR A 544 -21.38 10.98 -30.91
N ILE A 545 -20.24 10.37 -30.56
CA ILE A 545 -20.13 9.49 -29.38
C ILE A 545 -20.58 10.23 -28.12
N SER A 546 -20.11 11.47 -27.94
CA SER A 546 -20.44 12.27 -26.76
C SER A 546 -21.92 12.64 -26.69
N ALA A 547 -22.51 13.05 -27.82
CA ALA A 547 -23.93 13.38 -27.90
C ALA A 547 -24.83 12.18 -27.62
N LEU A 548 -24.47 10.99 -28.15
CA LEU A 548 -25.17 9.74 -27.84
C LEU A 548 -25.03 9.35 -26.37
N ALA A 549 -23.86 9.54 -25.76
CA ALA A 549 -23.66 9.30 -24.33
C ALA A 549 -24.51 10.24 -23.45
N GLU A 550 -24.60 11.54 -23.79
CA GLU A 550 -25.52 12.48 -23.14
C GLU A 550 -26.98 12.04 -23.26
N ARG A 551 -27.38 11.54 -24.44
CA ARG A 551 -28.72 10.98 -24.67
C ARG A 551 -28.99 9.77 -23.78
N CYS A 552 -28.07 8.79 -23.79
CA CYS A 552 -28.20 7.56 -22.99
C CYS A 552 -28.27 7.87 -21.49
N ALA A 553 -27.39 8.74 -20.98
CA ALA A 553 -27.42 9.19 -19.58
C ALA A 553 -28.77 9.84 -19.22
N GLY A 554 -29.29 10.69 -20.09
CA GLY A 554 -30.60 11.33 -19.92
C GLY A 554 -31.75 10.32 -19.85
N ILE A 555 -31.76 9.32 -20.74
CA ILE A 555 -32.77 8.25 -20.74
C ILE A 555 -32.67 7.39 -19.48
N ILE A 556 -31.46 7.00 -19.08
CA ILE A 556 -31.22 6.21 -17.87
C ILE A 556 -31.71 6.98 -16.63
N ALA A 557 -31.33 8.25 -16.47
CA ALA A 557 -31.81 9.08 -15.38
C ALA A 557 -33.34 9.20 -15.38
N GLN A 558 -33.95 9.44 -16.55
CA GLN A 558 -35.40 9.52 -16.69
C GLN A 558 -36.10 8.21 -16.28
N ASN A 559 -35.58 7.05 -16.71
CA ASN A 559 -36.12 5.74 -16.38
C ASN A 559 -36.04 5.43 -14.87
N LEU A 560 -35.05 6.01 -14.18
CA LEU A 560 -34.90 5.91 -12.73
C LEU A 560 -35.70 6.98 -11.96
N GLY A 561 -36.40 7.89 -12.65
CA GLY A 561 -37.10 9.01 -12.02
C GLY A 561 -36.17 10.06 -11.42
N LEU A 562 -34.93 10.17 -11.92
CA LEU A 562 -33.89 11.09 -11.45
C LEU A 562 -33.77 12.30 -12.38
N THR A 563 -33.30 13.42 -11.83
CA THR A 563 -32.98 14.64 -12.59
C THR A 563 -31.49 14.90 -12.52
N ILE A 564 -30.85 15.14 -13.67
CA ILE A 564 -29.43 15.50 -13.74
C ILE A 564 -29.30 17.00 -13.42
N ASP A 565 -28.54 17.35 -12.38
CA ASP A 565 -28.23 18.74 -12.06
C ASP A 565 -27.18 19.28 -13.04
N TYR A 566 -27.57 20.17 -13.96
CA TYR A 566 -26.66 20.84 -14.91
C TYR A 566 -26.14 22.19 -14.41
N SER A 567 -26.41 22.58 -13.15
CA SER A 567 -25.92 23.85 -12.61
C SER A 567 -24.39 23.91 -12.60
N ASN A 568 -23.85 25.08 -12.95
CA ASN A 568 -22.44 25.38 -12.82
C ASN A 568 -22.12 25.64 -11.34
N LYS A 569 -21.13 24.91 -10.81
CA LYS A 569 -20.73 25.01 -9.41
C LYS A 569 -19.50 25.93 -9.21
N GLY A 570 -19.01 26.59 -10.27
CA GLY A 570 -17.82 27.46 -10.23
C GLY A 570 -16.49 26.71 -10.32
N PRO A 571 -15.36 27.35 -10.01
CA PRO A 571 -14.04 26.72 -10.06
C PRO A 571 -13.91 25.50 -9.15
N ILE A 572 -13.16 24.49 -9.59
CA ILE A 572 -12.76 23.35 -8.76
C ILE A 572 -11.58 23.82 -7.88
N PRO A 573 -11.67 23.74 -6.54
CA PRO A 573 -10.57 24.11 -5.68
C PRO A 573 -9.37 23.16 -5.88
N PRO A 574 -8.13 23.66 -5.76
CA PRO A 574 -6.97 22.78 -5.68
C PRO A 574 -7.09 21.90 -4.42
N ASP A 575 -6.77 20.63 -4.57
CA ASP A 575 -6.74 19.65 -3.49
C ASP A 575 -5.40 19.80 -2.77
N PRO A 576 -5.40 20.12 -1.46
CA PRO A 576 -4.17 20.36 -0.72
C PRO A 576 -3.34 19.08 -0.46
N THR A 577 -3.86 17.88 -0.71
CA THR A 577 -3.15 16.64 -0.36
C THR A 577 -2.17 16.20 -1.45
N THR A 578 -0.89 16.51 -1.25
CA THR A 578 0.20 15.85 -1.99
C THR A 578 0.34 14.42 -1.48
N ARG A 579 0.10 13.43 -2.35
CA ARG A 579 0.44 12.03 -2.05
C ARG A 579 1.95 11.90 -1.81
N LYS A 580 2.34 11.12 -0.81
CA LYS A 580 3.74 10.85 -0.48
C LYS A 580 4.22 9.59 -1.20
N PRO A 581 5.54 9.43 -1.42
CA PRO A 581 6.10 8.16 -1.90
C PRO A 581 5.69 7.00 -0.99
N GLY A 582 5.05 6.00 -1.60
CA GLY A 582 4.62 4.78 -0.95
C GLY A 582 5.38 3.57 -1.45
N ILE A 583 5.06 2.40 -0.89
CA ILE A 583 5.58 1.10 -1.34
C ILE A 583 4.42 0.12 -1.49
N ARG A 584 4.46 -0.71 -2.52
CA ARG A 584 3.54 -1.84 -2.70
C ARG A 584 4.31 -3.11 -3.02
N PHE A 585 3.73 -4.25 -2.69
CA PHE A 585 4.22 -5.57 -3.10
C PHE A 585 3.09 -6.59 -3.05
N THR A 586 3.19 -7.63 -3.88
CA THR A 586 2.20 -8.72 -3.92
C THR A 586 2.83 -10.00 -3.42
N GLU A 587 2.13 -10.68 -2.51
CA GLU A 587 2.53 -11.97 -1.97
C GLU A 587 1.41 -13.01 -2.06
N THR A 588 1.82 -14.28 -2.04
CA THR A 588 0.92 -15.42 -1.97
C THR A 588 1.33 -16.33 -0.82
N MET A 589 0.36 -16.83 -0.07
CA MET A 589 0.59 -17.87 0.93
C MET A 589 -0.42 -18.99 0.75
N LYS A 590 0.02 -20.23 0.94
CA LYS A 590 -0.74 -21.47 0.69
C LYS A 590 -0.64 -22.39 1.90
N GLY A 591 -1.70 -23.09 2.22
CA GLY A 591 -1.71 -24.05 3.31
C GLY A 591 -3.09 -24.63 3.56
N TYR A 592 -3.35 -24.97 4.81
CA TYR A 592 -4.55 -25.70 5.21
C TYR A 592 -5.10 -25.16 6.52
N PHE A 593 -6.42 -25.23 6.65
CA PHE A 593 -7.12 -24.86 7.88
C PHE A 593 -8.23 -25.85 8.16
N SER A 594 -8.58 -26.03 9.44
CA SER A 594 -9.72 -26.86 9.86
C SER A 594 -10.73 -26.04 10.64
N ARG A 595 -11.99 -26.47 10.60
CA ARG A 595 -13.07 -25.89 11.40
C ARG A 595 -13.01 -26.25 12.89
N ALA A 596 -12.10 -27.14 13.28
CA ALA A 596 -11.84 -27.51 14.66
C ALA A 596 -11.06 -26.41 15.41
N THR A 597 -11.74 -25.35 15.85
CA THR A 597 -11.11 -24.14 16.44
C THR A 597 -10.51 -24.32 17.84
N ALA A 598 -10.83 -25.44 18.52
CA ALA A 598 -10.25 -25.80 19.81
C ALA A 598 -8.82 -26.36 19.71
N LEU A 599 -8.38 -26.77 18.51
CA LEU A 599 -7.02 -27.25 18.28
C LEU A 599 -6.02 -26.08 18.25
N ASP A 600 -4.75 -26.38 18.52
CA ASP A 600 -3.65 -25.48 18.17
C ASP A 600 -3.52 -25.36 16.63
N PHE A 601 -2.73 -24.39 16.17
CA PHE A 601 -2.61 -24.10 14.74
C PHE A 601 -2.02 -25.27 13.93
N GLN A 602 -1.06 -26.00 14.48
CA GLN A 602 -0.39 -27.10 13.78
C GLN A 602 -1.34 -28.30 13.63
N ALA A 603 -1.99 -28.70 14.73
CA ALA A 603 -2.98 -29.76 14.73
C ALA A 603 -4.18 -29.43 13.82
N ALA A 604 -4.61 -28.17 13.79
CA ALA A 604 -5.67 -27.70 12.90
C ALA A 604 -5.24 -27.74 11.41
N ALA A 605 -4.00 -27.35 11.09
CA ALA A 605 -3.46 -27.42 9.74
C ALA A 605 -3.32 -28.88 9.26
N ASP A 606 -2.82 -29.78 10.10
CA ASP A 606 -2.67 -31.20 9.78
C ASP A 606 -4.03 -31.89 9.56
N LEU A 607 -5.04 -31.53 10.35
CA LEU A 607 -6.42 -31.99 10.14
C LEU A 607 -7.00 -31.41 8.85
N GLY A 608 -6.86 -30.10 8.61
CA GLY A 608 -7.32 -29.46 7.38
C GLY A 608 -6.71 -30.08 6.12
N LYS A 609 -5.44 -30.50 6.19
CA LYS A 609 -4.77 -31.23 5.10
C LYS A 609 -5.40 -32.61 4.85
N LYS A 610 -5.75 -33.35 5.91
CA LYS A 610 -6.47 -34.63 5.78
C LYS A 610 -7.89 -34.46 5.24
N GLU A 611 -8.54 -33.35 5.56
CA GLU A 611 -9.89 -32.99 5.11
C GLU A 611 -9.92 -32.40 3.69
N GLY A 612 -8.77 -32.08 3.10
CA GLY A 612 -8.70 -31.38 1.81
C GLY A 612 -9.14 -29.91 1.89
N SER A 613 -9.12 -29.31 3.08
CA SER A 613 -9.53 -27.93 3.35
C SER A 613 -8.36 -26.96 3.13
N SER A 614 -8.03 -26.75 1.85
CA SER A 614 -6.98 -25.82 1.44
C SER A 614 -7.39 -24.37 1.65
N CYS A 615 -6.40 -23.51 1.91
CA CYS A 615 -6.54 -22.07 1.93
C CYS A 615 -5.34 -21.43 1.23
N LYS A 616 -5.59 -20.50 0.33
CA LYS A 616 -4.57 -19.72 -0.38
C LYS A 616 -5.02 -18.28 -0.46
N PHE A 617 -4.12 -17.32 -0.25
CA PHE A 617 -4.40 -15.94 -0.64
C PHE A 617 -3.39 -15.44 -1.65
N ILE A 618 -3.79 -14.43 -2.42
CA ILE A 618 -2.90 -13.55 -3.17
C ILE A 618 -3.29 -12.12 -2.77
N LEU A 619 -2.39 -11.42 -2.09
CA LEU A 619 -2.60 -10.11 -1.52
C LEU A 619 -1.58 -9.12 -2.06
N THR A 620 -2.05 -7.98 -2.53
CA THR A 620 -1.24 -6.79 -2.75
C THR A 620 -1.34 -5.92 -1.51
N ILE A 621 -0.20 -5.65 -0.88
CA ILE A 621 -0.05 -4.76 0.26
C ILE A 621 0.42 -3.40 -0.25
N VAL A 622 -0.20 -2.33 0.22
CA VAL A 622 0.06 -0.95 -0.22
C VAL A 622 0.23 -0.06 1.01
N SER A 623 1.39 0.58 1.12
CA SER A 623 1.62 1.68 2.05
C SER A 623 1.73 2.98 1.25
N GLU A 624 0.90 3.96 1.58
CA GLU A 624 0.91 5.28 0.93
C GLU A 624 2.05 6.20 1.40
N ASP A 625 2.73 5.82 2.50
CA ASP A 625 3.83 6.58 3.08
C ASP A 625 4.89 5.61 3.62
N VAL A 626 5.94 5.39 2.82
CA VAL A 626 7.04 4.48 3.21
C VAL A 626 7.77 4.98 4.46
N ASP A 627 7.79 6.29 4.70
CA ASP A 627 8.49 6.88 5.84
C ASP A 627 7.71 6.63 7.12
N ALA A 628 6.39 6.81 7.08
CA ALA A 628 5.51 6.45 8.19
C ALA A 628 5.54 4.94 8.48
N MET A 629 5.60 4.10 7.44
CA MET A 629 5.71 2.65 7.57
C MET A 629 7.00 2.24 8.30
N ILE A 630 8.12 2.90 8.01
CA ILE A 630 9.42 2.62 8.63
C ILE A 630 9.48 3.18 10.06
N ALA A 631 8.94 4.38 10.29
CA ALA A 631 9.10 5.11 11.54
C ALA A 631 8.06 4.75 12.63
N SER A 632 6.86 4.32 12.25
CA SER A 632 5.77 4.05 13.19
C SER A 632 5.59 2.54 13.42
N PRO A 633 5.74 2.04 14.67
CA PRO A 633 5.45 0.65 15.00
C PRO A 633 3.98 0.25 14.79
N GLU A 634 3.07 1.22 14.81
CA GLU A 634 1.61 1.03 14.64
C GLU A 634 1.14 1.35 13.22
N HIS A 635 2.03 1.49 12.23
CA HIS A 635 1.62 1.78 10.86
C HIS A 635 0.65 0.72 10.33
N ALA A 636 -0.31 1.15 9.52
CA ALA A 636 -1.23 0.26 8.83
C ALA A 636 -1.08 0.47 7.32
N ALA A 637 -0.66 -0.57 6.61
CA ALA A 637 -0.73 -0.64 5.16
C ALA A 637 -2.06 -1.27 4.74
N SER A 638 -2.63 -0.82 3.63
CA SER A 638 -3.86 -1.36 3.06
C SER A 638 -3.58 -2.66 2.31
N THR A 639 -4.59 -3.53 2.19
CA THR A 639 -4.47 -4.75 1.38
C THR A 639 -5.66 -4.96 0.44
N ILE A 640 -5.39 -5.40 -0.77
CA ILE A 640 -6.39 -5.83 -1.76
C ILE A 640 -5.98 -7.17 -2.36
N GLY A 641 -6.94 -8.09 -2.56
CA GLY A 641 -6.57 -9.47 -2.76
C GLY A 641 -7.73 -10.43 -2.94
N THR A 642 -7.38 -11.69 -3.15
CA THR A 642 -8.33 -12.79 -3.20
C THR A 642 -7.90 -13.89 -2.25
N VAL A 643 -8.87 -14.56 -1.63
CA VAL A 643 -8.64 -15.76 -0.83
C VAL A 643 -9.39 -16.93 -1.45
N ASP A 644 -8.68 -17.96 -1.87
CA ASP A 644 -9.22 -19.22 -2.33
C ASP A 644 -9.31 -20.20 -1.14
N ALA A 645 -10.53 -20.48 -0.70
CA ALA A 645 -10.82 -21.38 0.41
C ALA A 645 -12.11 -22.16 0.12
N PRO A 646 -12.03 -23.30 -0.62
CA PRO A 646 -13.20 -24.07 -1.07
C PRO A 646 -14.13 -24.53 0.07
N ALA A 647 -13.61 -24.66 1.28
CA ALA A 647 -14.40 -25.00 2.47
C ALA A 647 -15.29 -23.85 2.97
N LEU A 648 -15.12 -22.62 2.47
CA LEU A 648 -15.93 -21.43 2.81
C LEU A 648 -16.83 -20.97 1.66
N SER A 649 -16.31 -21.03 0.43
CA SER A 649 -16.95 -20.52 -0.79
C SER A 649 -16.46 -21.31 -1.99
N ALA A 650 -17.34 -21.57 -2.97
CA ALA A 650 -16.98 -22.30 -4.19
C ALA A 650 -16.10 -21.47 -5.14
N ARG A 651 -16.21 -20.14 -5.06
CA ARG A 651 -15.37 -19.18 -5.81
C ARG A 651 -14.46 -18.40 -4.86
N PRO A 652 -13.30 -17.89 -5.34
CA PRO A 652 -12.41 -17.08 -4.52
C PRO A 652 -13.11 -15.89 -3.86
N LEU A 653 -12.86 -15.68 -2.58
CA LEU A 653 -13.36 -14.54 -1.82
C LEU A 653 -12.58 -13.26 -2.18
N THR A 654 -13.27 -12.13 -2.26
CA THR A 654 -12.65 -10.82 -2.47
C THR A 654 -12.28 -10.18 -1.13
N VAL A 655 -11.03 -9.72 -1.01
CA VAL A 655 -10.55 -8.99 0.16
C VAL A 655 -10.90 -7.51 0.03
N THR A 656 -11.56 -6.98 1.05
CA THR A 656 -11.92 -5.57 1.18
C THR A 656 -11.46 -5.05 2.54
N HIS A 657 -11.05 -3.78 2.63
CA HIS A 657 -10.70 -3.13 3.90
C HIS A 657 -9.67 -3.92 4.74
N GLY A 658 -8.66 -4.51 4.11
CA GLY A 658 -7.63 -5.23 4.85
C GLY A 658 -6.49 -4.33 5.30
N THR A 659 -5.91 -4.63 6.45
CA THR A 659 -4.76 -3.96 7.04
C THR A 659 -3.61 -4.93 7.25
N PHE A 660 -2.40 -4.43 7.02
CA PHE A 660 -1.14 -5.11 7.26
C PHE A 660 -0.24 -4.25 8.14
N ASN A 661 0.30 -4.85 9.20
CA ASN A 661 1.26 -4.22 10.10
C ASN A 661 2.58 -4.99 10.02
N LEU A 662 3.67 -4.30 9.65
CA LEU A 662 4.99 -4.89 9.49
C LEU A 662 5.81 -4.74 10.79
N PHE A 663 6.27 -5.84 11.35
CA PHE A 663 7.17 -5.86 12.52
C PHE A 663 6.64 -5.10 13.76
N GLU A 664 5.35 -5.22 14.05
CA GLU A 664 4.73 -4.67 15.26
C GLU A 664 5.28 -5.38 16.51
N GLN A 665 5.71 -4.64 17.52
CA GLN A 665 6.24 -5.21 18.76
C GLN A 665 5.15 -5.94 19.54
N ASP A 666 5.43 -7.16 20.00
CA ASP A 666 4.52 -7.88 20.90
C ASP A 666 4.56 -7.25 22.29
N PRO A 667 3.45 -6.69 22.82
CA PRO A 667 3.45 -6.08 24.15
C PRO A 667 3.73 -7.08 25.27
N ASN A 668 3.47 -8.38 25.06
CA ASN A 668 3.55 -9.43 26.07
C ASN A 668 4.87 -10.22 26.04
N ALA A 669 5.75 -9.97 25.07
CA ALA A 669 7.01 -10.68 24.89
C ALA A 669 8.15 -9.70 24.57
N ALA A 670 9.26 -9.82 25.30
CA ALA A 670 10.40 -8.91 25.23
C ALA A 670 11.04 -8.85 23.82
N ASP A 671 11.31 -10.01 23.22
CA ASP A 671 12.10 -10.11 21.98
C ASP A 671 11.27 -10.69 20.83
N THR A 672 10.01 -10.28 20.71
CA THR A 672 9.10 -10.80 19.68
C THR A 672 8.42 -9.68 18.92
N ARG A 673 8.47 -9.75 17.60
CA ARG A 673 7.70 -8.90 16.68
C ARG A 673 6.75 -9.73 15.86
N ASN A 674 5.63 -9.13 15.49
CA ASN A 674 4.60 -9.76 14.69
C ASN A 674 4.45 -9.03 13.35
N MET A 675 4.22 -9.79 12.27
CA MET A 675 3.62 -9.24 11.06
C MET A 675 2.14 -9.61 11.07
N LYS A 676 1.23 -8.65 11.20
CA LYS A 676 -0.20 -8.91 11.37
C LYS A 676 -0.98 -8.62 10.10
N TYR A 677 -1.94 -9.50 9.83
CA TYR A 677 -2.87 -9.46 8.70
C TYR A 677 -4.28 -9.45 9.26
N SER A 678 -5.06 -8.46 8.89
CA SER A 678 -6.45 -8.33 9.31
C SER A 678 -7.28 -7.94 8.10
N MET A 679 -8.20 -8.80 7.66
CA MET A 679 -8.92 -8.51 6.42
C MET A 679 -10.35 -9.05 6.42
N ARG A 680 -11.27 -8.25 5.87
CA ARG A 680 -12.63 -8.68 5.56
C ARG A 680 -12.64 -9.36 4.19
N MET A 681 -13.17 -10.57 4.15
CA MET A 681 -13.35 -11.37 2.96
C MET A 681 -14.84 -11.46 2.63
N VAL A 682 -15.21 -11.16 1.40
CA VAL A 682 -16.60 -11.26 0.93
C VAL A 682 -16.67 -12.32 -0.17
N SER A 683 -17.54 -13.29 0.04
CA SER A 683 -17.87 -14.31 -0.96
C SER A 683 -18.78 -13.71 -2.03
N GLU A 684 -18.79 -14.30 -3.22
CA GLU A 684 -19.70 -13.86 -4.27
C GLU A 684 -21.16 -14.02 -3.86
N GLU A 685 -21.52 -14.98 -3.01
CA GLU A 685 -22.87 -15.13 -2.45
C GLU A 685 -23.23 -14.04 -1.41
N GLY A 686 -22.32 -13.11 -1.12
CA GLY A 686 -22.53 -11.99 -0.21
C GLY A 686 -22.29 -12.30 1.27
N ARG A 687 -21.77 -13.49 1.61
CA ARG A 687 -21.34 -13.81 2.98
C ARG A 687 -20.01 -13.13 3.29
N SER A 688 -19.90 -12.60 4.50
CA SER A 688 -18.69 -11.96 5.00
C SER A 688 -17.98 -12.84 6.03
N TYR A 689 -16.66 -12.89 5.92
CA TYR A 689 -15.76 -13.56 6.85
C TYR A 689 -14.63 -12.59 7.23
N TYR A 690 -14.06 -12.78 8.41
CA TYR A 690 -12.90 -12.02 8.86
C TYR A 690 -11.71 -12.94 9.01
N PHE A 691 -10.61 -12.59 8.37
CA PHE A 691 -9.34 -13.30 8.44
C PHE A 691 -8.38 -12.52 9.32
N TYR A 692 -7.87 -13.20 10.34
CA TYR A 692 -6.77 -12.71 11.16
C TYR A 692 -5.58 -13.65 11.00
N GLY A 693 -4.42 -13.10 10.68
CA GLY A 693 -3.18 -13.85 10.58
C GLY A 693 -2.02 -13.12 11.24
N PHE A 694 -1.05 -13.87 11.76
CA PHE A 694 0.18 -13.29 12.25
C PHE A 694 1.39 -14.19 11.97
N LYS A 695 2.52 -13.56 11.63
CA LYS A 695 3.85 -14.19 11.60
C LYS A 695 4.60 -13.77 12.86
N VAL A 696 5.36 -14.69 13.44
CA VAL A 696 6.13 -14.45 14.68
C VAL A 696 7.60 -14.36 14.34
N ILE A 697 8.25 -13.25 14.65
CA ILE A 697 9.68 -13.01 14.47
C ILE A 697 10.30 -12.96 15.88
N LYS A 698 11.17 -13.93 16.21
CA LYS A 698 11.83 -14.03 17.52
C LYS A 698 13.31 -14.40 17.35
N ASP A 699 14.18 -13.78 18.17
CA ASP A 699 15.62 -14.13 18.20
C ASP A 699 15.79 -15.53 18.80
N ARG A 700 16.17 -16.50 17.95
CA ARG A 700 16.49 -17.88 18.35
C ARG A 700 17.67 -18.42 17.54
N PRO A 701 18.80 -18.81 18.18
CA PRO A 701 19.94 -19.36 17.47
C PRO A 701 19.60 -20.65 16.72
N PHE A 702 20.10 -20.80 15.48
CA PHE A 702 19.97 -21.99 14.62
C PHE A 702 18.55 -22.33 14.13
N TRP A 703 17.55 -21.49 14.43
CA TRP A 703 16.21 -21.59 13.84
C TRP A 703 16.12 -20.79 12.53
N ASP A 704 15.32 -21.31 11.62
CA ASP A 704 15.33 -20.93 10.20
C ASP A 704 14.61 -19.58 10.02
N VAL A 705 15.36 -18.50 9.77
CA VAL A 705 14.85 -17.18 9.34
C VAL A 705 13.76 -17.34 8.28
N TRP A 706 13.94 -18.34 7.43
CA TRP A 706 12.95 -18.74 6.45
C TRP A 706 11.63 -19.11 7.12
N HIS A 707 11.59 -20.05 8.05
CA HIS A 707 10.36 -20.48 8.71
C HIS A 707 9.57 -19.32 9.33
N ASP A 708 10.23 -18.46 10.10
CA ASP A 708 9.56 -17.34 10.81
C ASP A 708 9.04 -16.26 9.86
N SER A 709 9.81 -15.94 8.81
CA SER A 709 9.38 -14.96 7.79
C SER A 709 8.34 -15.52 6.81
N THR A 710 8.23 -16.85 6.71
CA THR A 710 7.38 -17.53 5.73
C THR A 710 6.17 -18.24 6.30
N THR A 711 6.03 -18.38 7.62
CA THR A 711 4.91 -19.10 8.27
C THR A 711 3.90 -18.12 8.85
N LEU A 712 2.63 -18.26 8.44
CA LEU A 712 1.51 -17.45 8.88
C LEU A 712 0.49 -18.32 9.63
N TYR A 713 0.26 -18.00 10.90
CA TYR A 713 -0.79 -18.61 11.71
C TYR A 713 -2.10 -17.87 11.48
N ILE A 714 -3.17 -18.57 11.13
CA ILE A 714 -4.44 -17.96 10.71
C ILE A 714 -5.61 -18.39 11.58
N THR A 715 -6.52 -17.46 11.83
CA THR A 715 -7.86 -17.69 12.39
C THR A 715 -8.90 -17.02 11.49
N ILE A 716 -9.95 -17.75 11.14
CA ILE A 716 -11.07 -17.26 10.33
C ILE A 716 -12.30 -17.17 11.24
N TYR A 717 -12.98 -16.03 11.19
CA TYR A 717 -14.18 -15.73 11.93
C TYR A 717 -15.36 -15.52 10.97
N GLU A 718 -16.56 -15.84 11.43
CA GLU A 718 -17.79 -15.49 10.71
C GLU A 718 -18.15 -14.02 10.96
N GLY A 719 -18.50 -13.27 9.90
CA GLY A 719 -18.85 -11.85 9.99
C GLY A 719 -17.75 -10.91 9.51
N GLU A 720 -17.82 -9.65 9.94
CA GLU A 720 -16.97 -8.57 9.42
C GLU A 720 -15.74 -8.28 10.29
N ASN A 721 -15.63 -8.86 11.48
CA ASN A 721 -14.56 -8.62 12.46
C ASN A 721 -14.30 -9.85 13.34
N ASP A 722 -13.31 -9.73 14.23
CA ASP A 722 -12.86 -10.74 15.18
C ASP A 722 -13.81 -10.97 16.38
N LYS A 723 -14.91 -10.21 16.50
CA LYS A 723 -15.93 -10.41 17.55
C LYS A 723 -16.91 -11.53 17.19
N GLY A 724 -16.93 -11.96 15.93
CA GLY A 724 -17.71 -13.10 15.47
C GLY A 724 -17.16 -14.43 16.00
N PRO A 725 -17.91 -15.54 15.88
CA PRO A 725 -17.39 -16.85 16.27
C PRO A 725 -16.24 -17.26 15.36
N ALA A 726 -15.14 -17.76 15.95
CA ALA A 726 -14.07 -18.39 15.19
C ALA A 726 -14.60 -19.68 14.55
N ILE A 727 -14.45 -19.79 13.23
CA ILE A 727 -14.92 -20.92 12.41
C ILE A 727 -13.78 -21.74 11.81
N GLY A 728 -12.53 -21.30 11.93
CA GLY A 728 -11.38 -22.10 11.51
C GLY A 728 -10.03 -21.58 12.00
N LYS A 729 -9.06 -22.50 12.11
CA LYS A 729 -7.65 -22.21 12.40
C LYS A 729 -6.75 -23.01 11.47
N GLY A 730 -5.56 -22.49 11.19
CA GLY A 730 -4.61 -23.19 10.32
C GLY A 730 -3.26 -22.48 10.17
N ILE A 731 -2.47 -22.98 9.23
CA ILE A 731 -1.15 -22.45 8.89
C ILE A 731 -1.05 -22.30 7.38
N LEU A 732 -0.58 -21.15 6.93
CA LEU A 732 -0.18 -20.88 5.55
C LEU A 732 1.33 -20.64 5.48
N ILE A 733 1.96 -21.05 4.39
CA ILE A 733 3.38 -20.82 4.12
C ILE A 733 3.55 -20.11 2.78
N ILE A 734 4.64 -19.35 2.63
CA ILE A 734 5.11 -18.92 1.30
C ILE A 734 6.17 -19.91 0.81
N GLU A 735 5.98 -20.40 -0.42
CA GLU A 735 6.91 -21.32 -1.06
C GLU A 735 8.13 -20.54 -1.60
N PRO A 736 9.35 -21.14 -1.67
CA PRO A 736 10.54 -20.44 -2.14
C PRO A 736 10.41 -19.80 -3.52
N GLU A 737 9.72 -20.46 -4.45
CA GLU A 737 9.45 -19.91 -5.78
C GLU A 737 8.52 -18.68 -5.74
N ASP A 738 7.53 -18.68 -4.85
CA ASP A 738 6.58 -17.60 -4.69
C ASP A 738 7.23 -16.38 -4.03
N PHE A 739 8.18 -16.60 -3.10
CA PHE A 739 8.98 -15.53 -2.50
C PHE A 739 9.88 -14.84 -3.54
N ILE A 740 10.55 -15.60 -4.43
CA ILE A 740 11.34 -15.02 -5.52
C ILE A 740 10.45 -14.18 -6.44
N ARG A 741 9.24 -14.66 -6.76
CA ARG A 741 8.27 -13.88 -7.54
C ARG A 741 7.84 -12.61 -6.79
N GLN A 742 7.58 -12.69 -5.49
CA GLN A 742 7.20 -11.55 -4.65
C GLN A 742 8.26 -10.44 -4.70
N LEU A 743 9.55 -10.78 -4.64
CA LEU A 743 10.63 -9.79 -4.75
C LEU A 743 10.55 -8.99 -6.07
N GLY A 744 10.13 -9.64 -7.16
CA GLY A 744 9.89 -9.00 -8.46
C GLY A 744 8.64 -8.11 -8.52
N THR A 745 7.79 -8.12 -7.49
CA THR A 745 6.56 -7.30 -7.42
C THR A 745 6.71 -6.04 -6.56
N ILE A 746 7.85 -5.90 -5.85
CA ILE A 746 8.09 -4.75 -4.97
C ILE A 746 8.22 -3.50 -5.83
N ASP A 747 7.38 -2.51 -5.56
CA ASP A 747 7.32 -1.29 -6.34
C ASP A 747 7.05 -0.06 -5.48
N ALA A 748 7.63 1.08 -5.85
CA ALA A 748 7.35 2.37 -5.23
C ALA A 748 6.19 3.08 -5.94
N THR A 749 5.26 3.60 -5.15
CA THR A 749 4.06 4.32 -5.61
C THR A 749 4.19 5.83 -5.36
N ASN A 750 3.42 6.64 -6.09
CA ASN A 750 3.36 8.10 -5.93
C ASN A 750 4.72 8.83 -6.06
N THR A 751 5.69 8.23 -6.77
CA THR A 751 7.02 8.84 -6.99
C THR A 751 7.03 9.72 -8.24
N ARG A 752 7.79 10.80 -8.20
CA ARG A 752 7.84 11.82 -9.27
C ARG A 752 8.66 11.40 -10.49
N ASN A 753 9.65 10.54 -10.29
CA ASN A 753 10.57 10.08 -11.34
C ASN A 753 11.21 8.71 -10.98
N ALA A 754 11.94 8.15 -11.93
CA ALA A 754 12.60 6.84 -11.78
C ALA A 754 13.67 6.81 -10.67
N GLU A 755 14.35 7.93 -10.41
CA GLU A 755 15.36 8.03 -9.34
C GLU A 755 14.73 7.93 -7.95
N GLU A 756 13.65 8.68 -7.71
CA GLU A 756 12.87 8.62 -6.46
C GLU A 756 12.22 7.24 -6.27
N ARG A 757 11.74 6.61 -7.35
CA ARG A 757 11.24 5.23 -7.36
C ARG A 757 12.30 4.24 -6.86
N LEU A 758 13.51 4.27 -7.43
CA LEU A 758 14.61 3.40 -7.01
C LEU A 758 15.04 3.68 -5.56
N ALA A 759 15.18 4.96 -5.18
CA ALA A 759 15.56 5.34 -3.83
C ALA A 759 14.56 4.86 -2.77
N THR A 760 13.25 4.97 -3.06
CA THR A 760 12.14 4.52 -2.20
C THR A 760 12.16 3.00 -2.04
N THR A 761 12.32 2.25 -3.13
CA THR A 761 12.44 0.78 -3.09
C THR A 761 13.67 0.32 -2.30
N VAL A 762 14.84 0.92 -2.54
CA VAL A 762 16.07 0.61 -1.79
C VAL A 762 15.92 0.94 -0.31
N LYS A 763 15.25 2.04 0.04
CA LYS A 763 14.99 2.44 1.43
C LYS A 763 14.17 1.39 2.17
N PHE A 764 13.06 0.93 1.58
CA PHE A 764 12.24 -0.13 2.14
C PHE A 764 13.03 -1.45 2.29
N GLY A 765 13.76 -1.86 1.25
CA GLY A 765 14.57 -3.08 1.28
C GLY A 765 15.65 -3.06 2.38
N ARG A 766 16.31 -1.91 2.61
CA ARG A 766 17.28 -1.74 3.70
C ARG A 766 16.64 -1.84 5.08
N PHE A 767 15.46 -1.25 5.27
CA PHE A 767 14.72 -1.37 6.53
C PHE A 767 14.36 -2.83 6.83
N PHE A 768 13.74 -3.52 5.87
CA PHE A 768 13.33 -4.91 6.04
C PHE A 768 14.51 -5.84 6.34
N ALA A 769 15.61 -5.71 5.59
CA ALA A 769 16.83 -6.47 5.84
C ALA A 769 17.50 -6.11 7.17
N GLY A 770 17.45 -4.83 7.57
CA GLY A 770 17.95 -4.35 8.86
C GLY A 770 17.24 -5.01 10.03
N VAL A 771 15.90 -5.03 10.04
CA VAL A 771 15.12 -5.67 11.12
C VAL A 771 15.41 -7.17 11.19
N LEU A 772 15.52 -7.87 10.06
CA LEU A 772 15.92 -9.29 10.09
C LEU A 772 17.35 -9.48 10.61
N TYR A 773 18.28 -8.59 10.25
CA TYR A 773 19.66 -8.64 10.77
C TYR A 773 19.72 -8.38 12.28
N ASP A 774 18.85 -7.51 12.82
CA ASP A 774 18.80 -7.21 14.26
C ASP A 774 18.42 -8.46 15.09
N TYR A 775 17.55 -9.34 14.57
CA TYR A 775 17.08 -10.54 15.27
C TYR A 775 17.87 -11.82 14.92
N TYR A 776 18.45 -11.92 13.73
CA TYR A 776 19.11 -13.15 13.26
C TYR A 776 20.61 -12.99 13.01
N GLY A 777 21.16 -11.77 13.12
CA GLY A 777 22.60 -11.49 12.92
C GLY A 777 23.51 -12.03 14.02
N GLY A 778 22.94 -12.63 15.08
CA GLY A 778 23.67 -13.22 16.20
C GLY A 778 24.62 -12.20 16.84
N VAL A 779 25.85 -12.62 17.16
CA VAL A 779 26.87 -11.74 17.75
C VAL A 779 27.29 -10.57 16.85
N ALA A 780 26.89 -10.56 15.57
CA ALA A 780 27.18 -9.49 14.62
C ALA A 780 26.06 -8.42 14.57
N ALA A 781 24.85 -8.72 15.06
CA ALA A 781 23.73 -7.76 15.14
C ALA A 781 24.07 -6.55 16.04
N PRO A 782 23.54 -5.34 15.77
CA PRO A 782 23.79 -4.19 16.63
C PRO A 782 23.21 -4.39 18.03
N LEU A 783 23.88 -3.85 19.05
CA LEU A 783 23.34 -3.81 20.41
C LEU A 783 22.34 -2.65 20.54
N HIS A 784 21.21 -2.93 21.19
CA HIS A 784 20.25 -1.92 21.61
C HIS A 784 20.69 -1.32 22.94
N PHE A 785 20.86 0.00 22.95
CA PHE A 785 21.24 0.78 24.13
C PHE A 785 20.02 1.54 24.66
N ALA A 786 19.99 1.83 25.96
CA ALA A 786 18.97 2.70 26.53
C ALA A 786 19.17 4.12 25.99
N ASP A 787 18.15 4.67 25.32
CA ASP A 787 18.19 6.02 24.80
C ASP A 787 17.83 7.03 25.89
N SER A 788 18.83 7.78 26.38
CA SER A 788 18.66 8.77 27.45
C SER A 788 17.88 10.02 27.00
N ASP A 789 17.65 10.20 25.69
CA ASP A 789 16.88 11.30 25.11
C ASP A 789 15.49 10.86 24.60
N ALA A 790 15.05 9.63 24.87
CA ALA A 790 13.77 9.12 24.40
C ALA A 790 12.59 9.99 24.89
N ALA A 791 11.61 10.21 24.00
CA ALA A 791 10.40 10.94 24.34
C ALA A 791 9.70 10.31 25.55
N PRO A 792 9.12 11.10 26.48
CA PRO A 792 8.48 10.56 27.68
C PRO A 792 7.38 9.57 27.31
N GLN A 793 7.60 8.28 27.58
CA GLN A 793 6.58 7.25 27.36
C GLN A 793 5.39 7.49 28.30
N LYS A 794 4.16 7.28 27.79
CA LYS A 794 2.93 7.44 28.56
C LYS A 794 2.83 6.36 29.64
N ARG A 795 3.04 6.75 30.91
CA ARG A 795 3.02 5.84 32.06
C ARG A 795 1.60 5.52 32.53
N ARG A 796 1.39 4.28 32.98
CA ARG A 796 0.13 3.88 33.62
C ARG A 796 0.07 4.47 35.03
N PRO A 797 -1.07 5.06 35.46
CA PRO A 797 -1.23 5.43 36.86
C PRO A 797 -1.23 4.17 37.74
N LEU A 798 -0.48 4.22 38.86
CA LEU A 798 -0.50 3.15 39.86
C LEU A 798 -1.85 3.13 40.59
N ARG A 799 -2.39 1.92 40.82
CA ARG A 799 -3.58 1.64 41.64
C ARG A 799 -3.21 1.66 43.12
N ALA A 800 -2.61 2.75 43.56
CA ALA A 800 -2.24 3.01 44.95
C ALA A 800 -2.48 4.49 45.29
N PRO A 801 -2.72 4.83 46.57
CA PRO A 801 -2.78 6.22 47.02
C PRO A 801 -1.49 6.98 46.75
N GLY A 802 -1.54 8.31 46.76
CA GLY A 802 -0.34 9.13 46.53
C GLY A 802 0.77 8.86 47.57
N PRO A 803 2.06 8.79 47.15
CA PRO A 803 3.16 8.49 48.04
C PRO A 803 3.40 9.61 49.06
N ARG A 804 3.89 9.22 50.25
CA ARG A 804 4.39 10.13 51.29
C ARG A 804 5.83 9.79 51.62
N PHE A 805 6.71 10.78 51.53
CA PHE A 805 8.14 10.59 51.73
C PHE A 805 8.54 10.85 53.19
N TYR A 806 9.28 9.91 53.77
CA TYR A 806 9.81 9.95 55.13
C TYR A 806 11.34 9.83 55.06
N PRO A 807 12.08 10.93 54.82
CA PRO A 807 13.53 10.91 54.94
C PRO A 807 13.92 10.67 56.40
N PHE A 808 14.97 9.88 56.62
CA PHE A 808 15.50 9.59 57.95
C PHE A 808 17.02 9.38 57.89
N LYS A 809 17.68 9.50 59.04
CA LYS A 809 19.13 9.38 59.15
C LYS A 809 19.50 8.19 60.03
N THR A 810 20.49 7.42 59.61
CA THR A 810 20.98 6.25 60.35
C THR A 810 21.90 6.66 61.51
N GLY A 811 22.18 5.71 62.41
CA GLY A 811 23.09 5.93 63.54
C GLY A 811 24.54 6.29 63.15
N ASP A 812 24.96 5.93 61.93
CA ASP A 812 26.25 6.28 61.34
C ASP A 812 26.18 7.50 60.39
N GLY A 813 25.03 8.19 60.32
CA GLY A 813 24.90 9.50 59.66
C GLY A 813 24.44 9.49 58.20
N VAL A 814 24.09 8.33 57.62
CA VAL A 814 23.64 8.18 56.24
C VAL A 814 22.17 8.60 56.08
N ASP A 815 21.87 9.40 55.06
CA ASP A 815 20.50 9.81 54.73
C ASP A 815 19.80 8.75 53.86
N LEU A 816 18.67 8.24 54.36
CA LEU A 816 17.87 7.19 53.74
C LEU A 816 16.42 7.64 53.54
N LEU A 817 15.63 6.86 52.78
CA LEU A 817 14.26 7.20 52.45
C LEU A 817 13.30 6.03 52.69
N LEU A 818 12.18 6.33 53.34
CA LEU A 818 11.00 5.48 53.37
C LEU A 818 9.87 6.16 52.58
N THR A 819 9.32 5.46 51.59
CA THR A 819 8.14 5.94 50.85
C THR A 819 6.90 5.16 51.30
N ARG A 820 5.97 5.85 51.95
CA ARG A 820 4.72 5.27 52.44
C ARG A 820 3.62 5.43 51.40
N TYR A 821 2.95 4.34 51.12
CA TYR A 821 1.66 4.32 50.42
C TYR A 821 0.58 3.99 51.45
N PRO A 822 -0.16 5.00 51.94
CA PRO A 822 -1.10 4.80 53.03
C PRO A 822 -2.22 3.85 52.59
N GLY A 823 -2.20 2.63 53.10
CA GLY A 823 -3.15 1.59 52.72
C GLY A 823 -4.16 1.24 53.81
N GLY A 824 -4.57 -0.03 53.86
CA GLY A 824 -5.66 -0.51 54.71
C GLY A 824 -5.28 -0.74 56.19
N THR A 825 -6.18 -1.40 56.93
CA THR A 825 -6.10 -1.54 58.40
C THR A 825 -5.24 -2.72 58.90
N LYS A 826 -4.66 -3.53 58.01
CA LYS A 826 -3.87 -4.72 58.39
C LYS A 826 -2.47 -4.41 58.96
N GLY A 827 -2.08 -3.13 58.98
CA GLY A 827 -0.84 -2.66 59.58
C GLY A 827 0.33 -2.55 58.59
N PRO A 828 1.50 -2.09 59.07
CA PRO A 828 2.64 -1.74 58.22
C PRO A 828 3.42 -2.95 57.72
N VAL A 829 3.65 -2.99 56.40
CA VAL A 829 4.55 -3.93 55.71
C VAL A 829 5.65 -3.14 55.03
N MET A 830 6.90 -3.40 55.40
CA MET A 830 8.08 -2.77 54.80
C MET A 830 8.67 -3.65 53.69
N LEU A 831 8.93 -3.09 52.52
CA LEU A 831 9.52 -3.78 51.37
C LEU A 831 10.98 -3.34 51.20
N ALA A 832 11.92 -4.29 51.23
CA ALA A 832 13.35 -4.03 51.10
C ALA A 832 13.93 -4.69 49.85
N HIS A 833 14.54 -3.88 48.97
CA HIS A 833 15.03 -4.29 47.65
C HIS A 833 16.41 -4.97 47.69
N GLY A 834 16.88 -5.48 46.54
CA GLY A 834 18.19 -6.11 46.37
C GLY A 834 19.34 -5.12 46.13
N LEU A 835 20.52 -5.64 45.77
CA LEU A 835 21.69 -4.84 45.41
C LEU A 835 21.55 -4.33 43.97
N GLY A 836 21.98 -3.09 43.69
CA GLY A 836 21.97 -2.52 42.33
C GLY A 836 20.59 -2.18 41.78
N VAL A 837 19.59 -2.15 42.67
CA VAL A 837 18.21 -1.75 42.37
C VAL A 837 17.72 -0.81 43.47
N SER A 838 16.55 -0.18 43.26
CA SER A 838 15.85 0.62 44.28
C SER A 838 14.51 -0.01 44.63
N SER A 839 13.77 0.60 45.55
CA SER A 839 12.42 0.15 45.91
C SER A 839 11.42 0.16 44.74
N ARG A 840 11.78 0.79 43.61
CA ARG A 840 11.01 0.82 42.36
C ARG A 840 10.69 -0.58 41.80
N ILE A 841 11.48 -1.61 42.11
CA ILE A 841 11.19 -2.99 41.69
C ILE A 841 9.83 -3.48 42.22
N PHE A 842 9.34 -2.93 43.33
CA PHE A 842 8.04 -3.28 43.92
C PHE A 842 6.88 -2.43 43.38
N SER A 843 7.17 -1.34 42.68
CA SER A 843 6.20 -0.32 42.25
C SER A 843 6.29 0.03 40.76
N THR A 844 6.90 -0.85 39.95
CA THR A 844 7.03 -0.62 38.51
C THR A 844 5.65 -0.55 37.83
N ASP A 845 5.49 0.40 36.92
CA ASP A 845 4.27 0.59 36.12
C ASP A 845 4.28 -0.22 34.82
N ALA A 846 5.37 -0.94 34.55
CA ALA A 846 5.57 -1.73 33.33
C ALA A 846 4.79 -3.06 33.31
N ILE A 847 4.30 -3.54 34.47
CA ILE A 847 3.43 -4.71 34.58
C ILE A 847 2.02 -4.31 35.02
N GLU A 848 1.06 -5.20 34.74
CA GLU A 848 -0.34 -4.93 35.02
C GLU A 848 -0.61 -4.72 36.51
N THR A 849 -0.03 -5.55 37.38
CA THR A 849 -0.15 -5.45 38.85
C THR A 849 1.20 -5.69 39.52
N ASN A 850 1.77 -4.67 40.17
CA ASN A 850 3.00 -4.82 40.96
C ASN A 850 2.73 -5.16 42.44
N LEU A 851 3.77 -5.54 43.18
CA LEU A 851 3.64 -6.00 44.57
C LEU A 851 3.06 -4.92 45.50
N LEU A 852 3.42 -3.64 45.29
CA LEU A 852 2.85 -2.52 46.03
C LEU A 852 1.33 -2.46 45.82
N GLU A 853 0.86 -2.43 44.58
CA GLU A 853 -0.57 -2.39 44.24
C GLU A 853 -1.31 -3.60 44.80
N TYR A 854 -0.68 -4.79 44.71
CA TYR A 854 -1.26 -6.02 45.23
C TYR A 854 -1.46 -5.97 46.75
N LEU A 855 -0.46 -5.52 47.52
CA LEU A 855 -0.56 -5.41 48.98
C LEU A 855 -1.53 -4.30 49.42
N ILE A 856 -1.58 -3.18 48.70
CA ILE A 856 -2.57 -2.11 48.95
C ILE A 856 -3.99 -2.64 48.72
N ALA A 857 -4.23 -3.37 47.61
CA ALA A 857 -5.52 -3.98 47.33
C ALA A 857 -5.95 -5.01 48.40
N HIS A 858 -4.99 -5.64 49.08
CA HIS A 858 -5.23 -6.57 50.18
C HIS A 858 -5.27 -5.90 51.57
N GLY A 859 -5.23 -4.57 51.64
CA GLY A 859 -5.49 -3.80 52.86
C GLY A 859 -4.29 -3.58 53.77
N TYR A 860 -3.06 -3.67 53.27
CA TYR A 860 -1.84 -3.35 54.04
C TYR A 860 -1.43 -1.89 53.90
N ASP A 861 -0.77 -1.33 54.92
CA ASP A 861 -0.05 -0.05 54.84
C ASP A 861 1.38 -0.31 54.36
N VAL A 862 1.71 0.08 53.13
CA VAL A 862 2.94 -0.38 52.47
C VAL A 862 4.03 0.69 52.55
N TRP A 863 5.23 0.27 52.96
CA TRP A 863 6.40 1.10 53.15
C TRP A 863 7.56 0.62 52.30
N LEU A 864 7.94 1.39 51.29
CA LEU A 864 9.09 1.10 50.45
C LEU A 864 10.36 1.64 51.10
N LEU A 865 11.31 0.76 51.44
CA LEU A 865 12.59 1.15 52.01
C LEU A 865 13.64 1.28 50.90
N ASP A 866 14.15 2.50 50.72
CA ASP A 866 15.39 2.77 50.00
C ASP A 866 16.50 2.94 51.03
N PHE A 867 17.25 1.86 51.26
CA PHE A 867 18.41 1.83 52.16
C PHE A 867 19.70 2.20 51.42
N ARG A 868 20.87 2.18 52.07
CA ARG A 868 22.09 2.80 51.49
C ARG A 868 22.55 2.18 50.16
N SER A 869 22.04 1.00 49.78
CA SER A 869 22.31 0.38 48.47
C SER A 869 21.31 0.75 47.37
N SER A 870 20.32 1.60 47.65
CA SER A 870 19.30 2.00 46.68
C SER A 870 19.88 2.88 45.60
N THR A 871 19.72 2.49 44.34
CA THR A 871 20.12 3.30 43.18
C THR A 871 19.38 4.64 43.09
N ALA A 872 18.32 4.84 43.88
CA ALA A 872 17.60 6.11 44.00
C ALA A 872 18.27 7.10 44.96
N LEU A 873 19.29 6.68 45.73
CA LEU A 873 19.93 7.50 46.76
C LEU A 873 21.40 7.76 46.45
N PRO A 874 21.94 8.97 46.69
CA PRO A 874 23.37 9.26 46.54
C PRO A 874 24.27 8.33 47.39
N ALA A 875 23.73 7.80 48.49
CA ALA A 875 24.42 6.87 49.37
C ALA A 875 24.91 5.60 48.65
N SER A 876 24.22 5.15 47.59
CA SER A 876 24.63 3.96 46.82
C SER A 876 25.95 4.12 46.10
N ASN A 877 26.43 5.35 45.91
CA ASN A 877 27.71 5.63 45.26
C ASN A 877 28.88 5.68 46.26
N THR A 878 28.61 5.47 47.55
CA THR A 878 29.64 5.43 48.61
C THR A 878 30.02 4.00 48.95
N GLN A 879 31.25 3.78 49.44
CA GLN A 879 31.67 2.44 49.84
C GLN A 879 31.08 2.07 51.22
N TYR A 880 30.37 0.94 51.30
CA TYR A 880 29.76 0.43 52.54
C TYR A 880 29.81 -1.10 52.61
N THR A 881 29.58 -1.66 53.80
CA THR A 881 29.52 -3.11 54.04
C THR A 881 28.11 -3.58 54.39
N ALA A 882 27.84 -4.88 54.20
CA ALA A 882 26.59 -5.52 54.61
C ALA A 882 26.33 -5.39 56.13
N ASP A 883 27.39 -5.39 56.95
CA ASP A 883 27.28 -5.13 58.40
C ASP A 883 26.70 -3.76 58.71
N GLN A 884 27.12 -2.73 57.97
CA GLN A 884 26.62 -1.38 58.21
C GLN A 884 25.14 -1.28 57.86
N VAL A 885 24.71 -1.90 56.75
CA VAL A 885 23.30 -2.00 56.37
C VAL A 885 22.52 -2.71 57.50
N ALA A 886 23.00 -3.87 57.95
CA ALA A 886 22.34 -4.67 58.97
C ALA A 886 22.25 -3.95 60.34
N ARG A 887 23.30 -3.24 60.75
CA ARG A 887 23.41 -2.63 62.08
C ARG A 887 22.86 -1.21 62.18
N PHE A 888 22.78 -0.48 61.07
CA PHE A 888 22.38 0.93 61.08
C PHE A 888 21.12 1.23 60.26
N ASP A 889 20.92 0.60 59.09
CA ASP A 889 19.81 0.94 58.19
C ASP A 889 18.49 0.34 58.67
N TYR A 890 18.45 -0.99 58.88
CA TYR A 890 17.24 -1.67 59.29
C TYR A 890 16.72 -1.21 60.66
N PRO A 891 17.54 -1.07 61.72
CA PRO A 891 17.06 -0.56 62.99
C PRO A 891 16.45 0.84 62.89
N ALA A 892 17.08 1.74 62.14
CA ALA A 892 16.58 3.10 61.92
C ALA A 892 15.28 3.11 61.09
N ALA A 893 15.20 2.28 60.05
CA ALA A 893 14.00 2.15 59.22
C ALA A 893 12.82 1.59 60.02
N VAL A 894 13.00 0.49 60.76
CA VAL A 894 11.96 -0.12 61.60
C VAL A 894 11.49 0.86 62.67
N ALA A 895 12.42 1.55 63.35
CA ALA A 895 12.08 2.57 64.32
C ALA A 895 11.24 3.69 63.69
N LYS A 896 11.60 4.15 62.48
CA LYS A 896 10.90 5.23 61.80
C LYS A 896 9.49 4.83 61.36
N VAL A 897 9.30 3.62 60.85
CA VAL A 897 7.96 3.11 60.50
C VAL A 897 7.08 3.01 61.74
N ARG A 898 7.60 2.48 62.86
CA ARG A 898 6.87 2.38 64.13
C ARG A 898 6.51 3.76 64.69
N GLU A 899 7.44 4.71 64.66
CA GLU A 899 7.20 6.11 65.04
C GLU A 899 6.07 6.74 64.21
N ALA A 900 6.11 6.57 62.88
CA ALA A 900 5.16 7.20 61.97
C ALA A 900 3.78 6.53 61.91
N THR A 901 3.67 5.27 62.34
CA THR A 901 2.41 4.49 62.33
C THR A 901 1.81 4.29 63.71
N GLY A 902 2.60 4.42 64.78
CA GLY A 902 2.22 4.00 66.13
C GLY A 902 2.16 2.48 66.32
N ALA A 903 2.56 1.68 65.33
CA ALA A 903 2.51 0.22 65.42
C ALA A 903 3.58 -0.32 66.38
N ALA A 904 3.20 -1.31 67.20
CA ALA A 904 4.14 -1.97 68.12
C ALA A 904 5.25 -2.75 67.39
N SER A 905 4.93 -3.31 66.22
CA SER A 905 5.83 -4.07 65.34
C SER A 905 5.40 -3.96 63.87
N ILE A 906 6.26 -4.39 62.94
CA ILE A 906 6.02 -4.39 61.49
C ILE A 906 6.21 -5.78 60.88
N GLN A 907 5.73 -5.99 59.67
CA GLN A 907 6.10 -7.14 58.83
C GLN A 907 7.08 -6.66 57.74
N VAL A 908 7.93 -7.54 57.24
CA VAL A 908 8.92 -7.18 56.22
C VAL A 908 8.88 -8.16 55.06
N VAL A 909 8.87 -7.68 53.82
CA VAL A 909 9.16 -8.48 52.63
C VAL A 909 10.50 -8.01 52.09
N ALA A 910 11.48 -8.89 52.05
CA ALA A 910 12.83 -8.54 51.61
C ALA A 910 13.29 -9.44 50.47
N HIS A 911 14.01 -8.86 49.52
CA HIS A 911 14.50 -9.56 48.35
C HIS A 911 16.03 -9.49 48.24
N CYS A 912 16.65 -10.60 47.87
CA CYS A 912 18.07 -10.70 47.54
C CYS A 912 18.99 -10.09 48.63
N TYR A 913 19.83 -9.11 48.30
CA TYR A 913 20.73 -8.46 49.25
C TYR A 913 19.99 -7.79 50.42
N GLY A 914 18.79 -7.27 50.18
CA GLY A 914 17.90 -6.80 51.24
C GLY A 914 17.50 -7.94 52.18
N ALA A 915 17.18 -9.11 51.65
CA ALA A 915 16.87 -10.28 52.47
C ALA A 915 18.09 -10.75 53.28
N THR A 916 19.26 -10.82 52.66
CA THR A 916 20.52 -11.16 53.35
C THR A 916 20.80 -10.19 54.49
N THR A 917 20.78 -8.88 54.22
CA THR A 917 21.09 -7.85 55.23
C THR A 917 20.01 -7.71 56.29
N LEU A 918 18.73 -7.94 55.98
CA LEU A 918 17.66 -8.06 56.97
C LEU A 918 17.91 -9.25 57.90
N THR A 919 18.31 -10.41 57.36
CA THR A 919 18.60 -11.59 58.18
C THR A 919 19.82 -11.38 59.07
N MET A 920 20.87 -10.72 58.56
CA MET A 920 22.00 -10.28 59.36
C MET A 920 21.54 -9.32 60.48
N ALA A 921 20.62 -8.38 60.19
CA ALA A 921 20.08 -7.46 61.19
C ALA A 921 19.32 -8.21 62.30
N MET A 922 18.46 -9.17 61.94
CA MET A 922 17.76 -10.02 62.91
C MET A 922 18.73 -10.82 63.78
N LEU A 923 19.76 -11.43 63.17
CA LEU A 923 20.82 -12.14 63.91
C LEU A 923 21.69 -11.22 64.76
N ALA A 924 21.82 -9.94 64.39
CA ALA A 924 22.47 -8.89 65.20
C ALA A 924 21.60 -8.37 66.36
N GLY A 925 20.32 -8.76 66.42
CA GLY A 925 19.39 -8.34 67.47
C GLY A 925 18.40 -7.24 67.06
N LEU A 926 18.02 -7.14 65.79
CA LEU A 926 16.95 -6.24 65.34
C LEU A 926 15.62 -6.56 66.03
N GLU A 927 15.04 -5.57 66.71
CA GLU A 927 13.73 -5.66 67.35
C GLU A 927 12.62 -4.98 66.52
N GLY A 928 11.36 -5.35 66.77
CA GLY A 928 10.20 -4.68 66.16
C GLY A 928 9.70 -5.26 64.84
N VAL A 929 10.24 -6.41 64.39
CA VAL A 929 9.73 -7.20 63.26
C VAL A 929 8.99 -8.42 63.79
N ARG A 930 7.71 -8.61 63.41
CA ARG A 930 6.89 -9.74 63.88
C ARG A 930 6.85 -10.93 62.92
N SER A 931 6.99 -10.70 61.61
CA SER A 931 7.12 -11.75 60.61
C SER A 931 7.81 -11.22 59.35
N ALA A 932 8.34 -12.14 58.54
CA ALA A 932 9.06 -11.77 57.32
C ALA A 932 8.78 -12.70 56.14
N VAL A 933 8.79 -12.15 54.93
CA VAL A 933 8.89 -12.89 53.68
C VAL A 933 10.28 -12.66 53.09
N ILE A 934 11.02 -13.73 52.87
CA ILE A 934 12.40 -13.71 52.36
C ILE A 934 12.41 -14.29 50.94
N SER A 935 12.83 -13.48 49.98
CA SER A 935 12.91 -13.84 48.56
C SER A 935 14.35 -14.11 48.12
N GLN A 936 14.55 -15.30 47.52
CA GLN A 936 15.76 -15.84 46.88
C GLN A 936 16.97 -16.18 47.76
N ILE A 937 17.31 -15.39 48.78
CA ILE A 937 18.49 -15.69 49.62
C ILE A 937 18.32 -15.20 51.05
N SER A 938 19.01 -15.88 51.98
CA SER A 938 18.97 -15.61 53.41
C SER A 938 20.35 -15.87 54.04
N THR A 939 20.44 -16.70 55.08
CA THR A 939 21.68 -16.92 55.84
C THR A 939 22.67 -17.87 55.14
N HIS A 940 22.19 -18.78 54.29
CA HIS A 940 23.03 -19.71 53.51
C HIS A 940 23.02 -19.35 52.03
N MET A 941 24.16 -19.55 51.36
CA MET A 941 24.36 -19.18 49.97
C MET A 941 24.90 -20.37 49.18
N VAL A 942 24.11 -20.87 48.23
CA VAL A 942 24.49 -21.90 47.28
C VAL A 942 24.35 -21.31 45.89
N THR A 943 25.41 -21.36 45.09
CA THR A 943 25.46 -20.71 43.77
C THR A 943 25.85 -21.73 42.70
N PRO A 944 25.48 -21.51 41.42
CA PRO A 944 26.02 -22.32 40.33
C PRO A 944 27.55 -22.23 40.24
N ALA A 945 28.17 -23.22 39.58
CA ALA A 945 29.63 -23.34 39.50
C ALA A 945 30.31 -22.09 38.90
N LEU A 946 29.70 -21.46 37.90
CA LEU A 946 30.25 -20.26 37.26
C LEU A 946 30.23 -19.04 38.20
N VAL A 947 29.15 -18.86 38.96
CA VAL A 947 29.04 -17.79 39.97
C VAL A 947 30.01 -18.04 41.12
N HIS A 948 30.16 -19.30 41.55
CA HIS A 948 31.12 -19.69 42.57
C HIS A 948 32.58 -19.44 42.12
N LEU A 949 32.90 -19.75 40.86
CA LEU A 949 34.20 -19.46 40.26
C LEU A 949 34.47 -17.96 40.18
N LYS A 950 33.49 -17.17 39.71
CA LYS A 950 33.58 -15.69 39.70
C LYS A 950 33.85 -15.12 41.09
N ALA A 951 33.17 -15.64 42.13
CA ALA A 951 33.41 -15.24 43.51
C ALA A 951 34.76 -15.72 44.07
N GLY A 952 35.36 -16.78 43.51
CA GLY A 952 36.66 -17.35 43.91
C GLY A 952 37.87 -16.66 43.25
N LEU A 953 37.72 -16.17 42.03
CA LEU A 953 38.67 -15.26 41.40
C LEU A 953 38.57 -13.93 42.17
N HIS A 954 39.66 -13.38 42.70
CA HIS A 954 39.70 -12.06 43.35
C HIS A 954 39.46 -10.90 42.35
N THR A 955 38.50 -11.06 41.43
CA THR A 955 38.14 -10.14 40.35
C THR A 955 37.77 -8.74 40.84
N PRO A 956 37.04 -8.56 41.96
CA PRO A 956 36.87 -7.24 42.57
C PRO A 956 38.19 -6.57 42.95
N GLY A 957 39.12 -7.32 43.58
CA GLY A 957 40.44 -6.80 43.96
C GLY A 957 41.37 -6.51 42.77
N VAL A 958 41.16 -7.17 41.63
CA VAL A 958 41.84 -6.84 40.36
C VAL A 958 41.24 -5.58 39.72
N LEU A 959 39.92 -5.39 39.79
CA LEU A 959 39.23 -4.19 39.28
C LEU A 959 39.49 -2.95 40.14
N ASP A 960 39.58 -3.12 41.47
CA ASP A 960 39.96 -2.07 42.43
C ASP A 960 41.43 -1.65 42.23
N ALA A 961 42.34 -2.62 42.03
CA ALA A 961 43.73 -2.33 41.66
C ALA A 961 43.88 -1.61 40.29
N LEU A 962 42.84 -1.62 39.46
CA LEU A 962 42.75 -0.91 38.18
C LEU A 962 41.96 0.42 38.28
N GLY A 963 41.51 0.82 39.49
CA GLY A 963 40.82 2.09 39.74
C GLY A 963 39.31 2.10 39.43
N VAL A 964 38.66 0.93 39.38
CA VAL A 964 37.21 0.82 39.13
C VAL A 964 36.46 0.74 40.47
N GLU A 965 35.79 1.83 40.86
CA GLU A 965 35.11 1.94 42.17
C GLU A 965 33.66 1.40 42.20
N SER A 966 33.03 1.19 41.03
CA SER A 966 31.67 0.64 40.89
C SER A 966 31.44 -0.05 39.53
N LEU A 967 30.45 -0.93 39.46
CA LEU A 967 29.93 -1.53 38.22
C LEU A 967 28.52 -1.01 37.96
N THR A 968 28.19 -0.69 36.71
CA THR A 968 26.85 -0.18 36.35
C THR A 968 26.17 -1.02 35.28
N ALA A 969 24.85 -1.18 35.44
CA ALA A 969 23.94 -1.75 34.45
C ALA A 969 23.55 -0.74 33.35
N ASP A 970 23.79 0.56 33.57
CA ASP A 970 23.48 1.61 32.60
C ASP A 970 24.31 1.40 31.35
N ALA A 971 23.68 1.26 30.18
CA ALA A 971 24.38 1.16 28.89
C ALA A 971 23.75 2.16 27.91
N THR A 972 24.47 3.25 27.62
CA THR A 972 23.95 4.33 26.76
C THR A 972 24.71 4.45 25.45
N SER A 973 24.00 4.86 24.39
CA SER A 973 24.58 5.08 23.06
C SER A 973 25.62 6.21 23.03
N LYS A 974 25.69 7.05 24.07
CA LYS A 974 26.61 8.20 24.18
C LYS A 974 27.95 7.86 24.84
N GLU A 975 28.15 6.62 25.30
CA GLU A 975 29.41 6.19 25.90
C GLU A 975 30.56 6.08 24.89
N GLY A 976 31.80 6.23 25.39
CA GLY A 976 33.02 6.21 24.59
C GLY A 976 33.35 4.86 23.97
N PHE A 977 34.33 4.84 23.06
CA PHE A 977 34.71 3.66 22.26
C PHE A 977 34.97 2.38 23.09
N PHE A 978 35.66 2.51 24.23
CA PHE A 978 35.99 1.35 25.08
C PHE A 978 34.77 0.71 25.75
N SER A 979 33.77 1.50 26.16
CA SER A 979 32.52 0.97 26.72
C SER A 979 31.74 0.17 25.67
N ARG A 980 31.68 0.67 24.43
CA ARG A 980 31.02 -0.05 23.33
C ARG A 980 31.73 -1.37 22.98
N LEU A 981 33.06 -1.41 23.05
CA LEU A 981 33.85 -2.63 22.87
C LEU A 981 33.61 -3.63 24.02
N TYR A 982 33.51 -3.12 25.26
CA TYR A 982 33.15 -3.90 26.43
C TYR A 982 31.75 -4.53 26.27
N ASP A 983 30.73 -3.75 25.93
CA ASP A 983 29.38 -4.26 25.67
C ASP A 983 29.35 -5.30 24.55
N ARG A 984 30.17 -5.08 23.52
CA ARG A 984 30.31 -6.04 22.42
C ARG A 984 30.94 -7.35 22.85
N ALA A 985 31.87 -7.32 23.81
CA ALA A 985 32.45 -8.55 24.37
C ALA A 985 31.44 -9.33 25.23
N LEU A 986 30.49 -8.63 25.86
CA LEU A 986 29.46 -9.27 26.70
C LEU A 986 28.46 -10.11 25.92
N THR A 987 28.33 -9.96 24.60
CA THR A 987 27.49 -10.87 23.77
C THR A 987 28.03 -12.30 23.72
N LEU A 988 29.30 -12.50 24.10
CA LEU A 988 29.94 -13.80 24.22
C LEU A 988 29.77 -14.41 25.61
N TYR A 989 29.14 -13.70 26.55
CA TYR A 989 28.87 -14.21 27.88
C TYR A 989 27.88 -15.39 27.80
N PRO A 990 28.19 -16.54 28.43
CA PRO A 990 27.36 -17.74 28.28
C PRO A 990 26.01 -17.56 28.99
N VAL A 991 24.94 -17.54 28.20
CA VAL A 991 23.53 -17.62 28.60
C VAL A 991 22.81 -18.67 27.77
N ASP A 992 21.71 -19.20 28.29
CA ASP A 992 20.88 -20.17 27.57
C ASP A 992 20.32 -19.58 26.27
N ALA A 993 20.04 -20.44 25.28
CA ALA A 993 19.67 -19.99 23.95
C ALA A 993 18.36 -19.19 23.92
N ASP A 994 17.41 -19.51 24.81
CA ASP A 994 16.13 -18.84 24.96
C ASP A 994 16.22 -17.50 25.71
N GLU A 995 17.37 -17.20 26.31
CA GLU A 995 17.65 -16.02 27.14
C GLU A 995 18.58 -15.01 26.44
N ARG A 996 18.84 -15.19 25.15
CA ARG A 996 19.59 -14.22 24.34
C ARG A 996 18.69 -13.08 23.91
N CYS A 997 19.23 -11.86 23.97
CA CYS A 997 18.58 -10.67 23.43
C CYS A 997 19.65 -9.68 22.96
N SER A 998 19.22 -8.57 22.36
CA SER A 998 20.14 -7.55 21.85
C SER A 998 20.34 -6.36 22.81
N SER A 999 19.74 -6.40 24.01
CA SER A 999 19.81 -5.33 25.01
C SER A 999 21.17 -5.28 25.72
N ALA A 1000 21.90 -4.18 25.53
CA ALA A 1000 23.18 -3.95 26.22
C ALA A 1000 23.02 -3.88 27.75
N VAL A 1001 21.89 -3.33 28.21
CA VAL A 1001 21.54 -3.25 29.65
C VAL A 1001 21.34 -4.66 30.20
N CYS A 1002 20.59 -5.52 29.51
CA CYS A 1002 20.39 -6.92 29.92
C CYS A 1002 21.73 -7.68 30.00
N HIS A 1003 22.63 -7.47 29.03
CA HIS A 1003 23.97 -8.06 29.05
C HIS A 1003 24.82 -7.58 30.23
N ARG A 1004 24.83 -6.28 30.53
CA ARG A 1004 25.54 -5.74 31.71
C ARG A 1004 24.98 -6.33 33.01
N ILE A 1005 23.67 -6.41 33.17
CA ILE A 1005 23.00 -7.03 34.33
C ILE A 1005 23.44 -8.49 34.49
N SER A 1006 23.32 -9.29 33.42
CA SER A 1006 23.71 -10.70 33.43
C SER A 1006 25.19 -10.92 33.73
N PHE A 1007 26.06 -10.02 33.25
CA PHE A 1007 27.48 -10.07 33.56
C PHE A 1007 27.77 -9.74 35.04
N MET A 1008 27.12 -8.69 35.58
CA MET A 1008 27.29 -8.21 36.95
C MET A 1008 26.80 -9.21 38.00
N TYR A 1009 25.62 -9.83 37.79
CA TYR A 1009 24.95 -10.62 38.82
C TYR A 1009 24.75 -12.10 38.49
N ALA A 1010 24.88 -12.50 37.21
CA ALA A 1010 24.28 -13.71 36.58
C ALA A 1010 22.85 -13.46 36.05
N PRO A 1011 22.30 -14.35 35.20
CA PRO A 1011 20.92 -14.22 34.71
C PRO A 1011 19.93 -14.12 35.89
N LEU A 1012 19.23 -12.99 35.97
CA LEU A 1012 18.33 -12.67 37.08
C LEU A 1012 16.87 -13.00 36.79
N TYR A 1013 16.49 -13.16 35.54
CA TYR A 1013 15.12 -13.32 35.09
C TYR A 1013 15.09 -14.23 33.87
N GLU A 1014 13.96 -14.89 33.67
CA GLU A 1014 13.62 -15.57 32.42
C GLU A 1014 12.94 -14.56 31.49
N HIS A 1015 13.40 -14.40 30.25
CA HIS A 1015 12.77 -13.48 29.28
C HIS A 1015 11.29 -13.82 29.03
N ALA A 1016 10.90 -15.09 29.22
CA ALA A 1016 9.51 -15.53 29.19
C ALA A 1016 8.62 -14.84 30.24
N GLN A 1017 9.19 -14.44 31.39
CA GLN A 1017 8.48 -13.72 32.47
C GLN A 1017 8.48 -12.20 32.28
N LEU A 1018 9.22 -11.67 31.30
CA LEU A 1018 9.21 -10.25 30.98
C LEU A 1018 8.21 -9.94 29.86
N ASN A 1019 7.54 -8.80 29.98
CA ASN A 1019 6.83 -8.18 28.86
C ASN A 1019 7.75 -7.14 28.19
N PHE A 1020 7.39 -6.65 27.00
CA PHE A 1020 8.24 -5.71 26.27
C PHE A 1020 8.58 -4.47 27.09
N ALA A 1021 7.56 -3.84 27.70
CA ALA A 1021 7.74 -2.62 28.48
C ALA A 1021 8.70 -2.80 29.67
N THR A 1022 8.73 -3.97 30.31
CA THR A 1022 9.61 -4.25 31.45
C THR A 1022 11.04 -4.49 30.97
N HIS A 1023 11.23 -5.22 29.86
CA HIS A 1023 12.56 -5.48 29.30
C HIS A 1023 13.21 -4.20 28.74
N ASP A 1024 12.45 -3.40 27.99
CA ASP A 1024 12.90 -2.11 27.42
C ASP A 1024 13.31 -1.12 28.53
N ARG A 1025 12.64 -1.18 29.69
CA ARG A 1025 12.84 -0.26 30.82
C ARG A 1025 13.68 -0.84 31.96
N LEU A 1026 14.47 -1.89 31.71
CA LEU A 1026 15.39 -2.46 32.72
C LEU A 1026 16.35 -1.40 33.29
N TYR A 1027 16.77 -0.44 32.46
CA TYR A 1027 17.64 0.67 32.88
C TYR A 1027 16.99 1.59 33.94
N GLU A 1028 15.66 1.57 34.10
CA GLU A 1028 14.98 2.30 35.18
C GLU A 1028 14.98 1.55 36.51
N LEU A 1029 15.19 0.23 36.47
CA LEU A 1029 15.09 -0.67 37.62
C LEU A 1029 16.47 -1.00 38.20
N PHE A 1030 17.48 -1.09 37.33
CA PHE A 1030 18.87 -1.42 37.67
C PHE A 1030 19.79 -0.21 37.53
N GLY A 1031 20.87 -0.17 38.30
CA GLY A 1031 21.87 0.90 38.24
C GLY A 1031 23.21 0.47 38.81
N ALA A 1032 24.00 1.44 39.29
CA ALA A 1032 25.33 1.17 39.82
C ALA A 1032 25.31 0.41 41.16
N ALA A 1033 26.28 -0.49 41.34
CA ALA A 1033 26.56 -1.15 42.60
C ALA A 1033 28.07 -1.08 42.93
N THR A 1034 28.36 -0.96 44.22
CA THR A 1034 29.72 -0.70 44.73
C THR A 1034 30.53 -1.98 44.84
N ILE A 1035 31.84 -1.86 44.62
CA ILE A 1035 32.74 -3.00 44.67
C ILE A 1035 32.79 -3.64 46.08
N HIS A 1036 32.80 -2.86 47.16
CA HIS A 1036 32.82 -3.42 48.52
C HIS A 1036 31.56 -4.25 48.85
N ALA A 1037 30.39 -3.89 48.31
CA ALA A 1037 29.19 -4.70 48.47
C ALA A 1037 29.33 -6.07 47.75
N PHE A 1038 29.92 -6.07 46.54
CA PHE A 1038 30.24 -7.31 45.82
C PHE A 1038 31.30 -8.15 46.52
N GLU A 1039 32.33 -7.54 47.12
CA GLU A 1039 33.36 -8.24 47.88
C GLU A 1039 32.80 -8.95 49.10
N GLY A 1040 31.93 -8.26 49.85
CA GLY A 1040 31.22 -8.85 50.99
C GLY A 1040 30.35 -10.04 50.55
N LEU A 1041 29.60 -9.89 49.47
CA LEU A 1041 28.78 -10.98 48.93
C LEU A 1041 29.63 -12.15 48.44
N ALA A 1042 30.72 -11.90 47.72
CA ALA A 1042 31.66 -12.92 47.27
C ALA A 1042 32.30 -13.66 48.46
N MET A 1043 32.60 -12.94 49.55
CA MET A 1043 33.10 -13.54 50.79
C MET A 1043 32.07 -14.49 51.41
N MET A 1044 30.81 -14.08 51.51
CA MET A 1044 29.72 -14.93 52.02
C MET A 1044 29.48 -16.15 51.12
N ILE A 1045 29.53 -15.99 49.78
CA ILE A 1045 29.43 -17.10 48.82
C ILE A 1045 30.57 -18.10 49.03
N ARG A 1046 31.82 -17.65 49.19
CA ARG A 1046 32.97 -18.53 49.45
C ARG A 1046 32.85 -19.28 50.78
N LYS A 1047 32.27 -18.65 51.80
CA LYS A 1047 32.00 -19.28 53.11
C LYS A 1047 30.73 -20.15 53.10
N GLY A 1048 29.85 -19.99 52.11
CA GLY A 1048 28.56 -20.65 51.99
C GLY A 1048 27.48 -20.10 52.94
N HIS A 1049 27.77 -19.04 53.69
CA HIS A 1049 26.87 -18.43 54.66
C HIS A 1049 27.25 -16.98 54.99
N VAL A 1050 26.34 -16.26 55.63
CA VAL A 1050 26.54 -14.87 56.09
C VAL A 1050 27.67 -14.77 57.12
N VAL A 1051 28.57 -13.81 56.90
CA VAL A 1051 29.72 -13.48 57.76
C VAL A 1051 29.83 -11.96 57.89
N ASP A 1052 30.60 -11.47 58.85
CA ASP A 1052 30.91 -10.03 58.92
C ASP A 1052 31.94 -9.59 57.86
N ALA A 1053 32.22 -8.29 57.81
CA ALA A 1053 33.18 -7.67 56.90
C ALA A 1053 34.62 -8.21 57.05
N LYS A 1054 34.95 -8.89 58.17
CA LYS A 1054 36.24 -9.57 58.38
C LYS A 1054 36.21 -11.05 57.98
N GLY A 1055 35.04 -11.57 57.61
CA GLY A 1055 34.83 -12.97 57.26
C GLY A 1055 34.62 -13.89 58.46
N GLU A 1056 34.32 -13.33 59.63
CA GLU A 1056 34.06 -14.06 60.86
C GLU A 1056 32.58 -14.44 60.97
N ASN A 1057 32.31 -15.65 61.48
CA ASN A 1057 30.94 -16.15 61.65
C ASN A 1057 30.32 -15.62 62.96
N VAL A 1058 29.93 -14.36 62.96
CA VAL A 1058 29.32 -13.68 64.13
C VAL A 1058 27.80 -13.73 64.12
N TYR A 1059 27.18 -14.18 63.02
CA TYR A 1059 25.73 -14.14 62.82
C TYR A 1059 25.05 -15.50 63.09
N LEU A 1060 25.53 -16.59 62.47
CA LEU A 1060 24.89 -17.91 62.63
C LEU A 1060 24.85 -18.46 64.07
N PRO A 1061 25.77 -18.11 65.00
CA PRO A 1061 25.61 -18.52 66.40
C PRO A 1061 24.30 -18.05 67.06
N HIS A 1062 23.58 -17.11 66.44
CA HIS A 1062 22.37 -16.47 66.98
C HIS A 1062 21.10 -16.79 66.19
N LEU A 1063 21.01 -17.95 65.52
CA LEU A 1063 19.80 -18.38 64.80
C LEU A 1063 18.52 -18.36 65.66
N ASP A 1064 18.63 -18.43 66.99
CA ASP A 1064 17.54 -18.26 67.94
C ASP A 1064 16.82 -16.90 67.83
N ARG A 1065 17.52 -15.86 67.37
CA ARG A 1065 16.95 -14.51 67.19
C ARG A 1065 16.03 -14.39 65.98
N MET A 1066 16.01 -15.41 65.11
CA MET A 1066 15.06 -15.53 64.01
C MET A 1066 13.89 -16.48 64.33
N ALA A 1067 13.57 -16.68 65.62
CA ALA A 1067 12.40 -17.43 66.07
C ALA A 1067 11.08 -16.64 65.91
N ILE A 1068 10.80 -16.17 64.69
CA ILE A 1068 9.55 -15.53 64.26
C ILE A 1068 9.00 -16.27 63.03
N PRO A 1069 7.71 -16.11 62.67
CA PRO A 1069 7.19 -16.63 61.42
C PRO A 1069 7.92 -16.07 60.19
N ILE A 1070 8.44 -16.94 59.32
CA ILE A 1070 9.11 -16.54 58.07
C ILE A 1070 8.68 -17.41 56.89
N CYS A 1071 8.29 -16.78 55.77
CA CYS A 1071 8.04 -17.46 54.50
C CYS A 1071 9.20 -17.23 53.52
N PHE A 1072 9.72 -18.30 52.94
CA PHE A 1072 10.77 -18.27 51.93
C PHE A 1072 10.19 -18.49 50.53
N ILE A 1073 10.51 -17.61 49.59
CA ILE A 1073 10.13 -17.71 48.18
C ILE A 1073 11.39 -17.80 47.33
N HIS A 1074 11.45 -18.75 46.40
CA HIS A 1074 12.61 -18.97 45.55
C HIS A 1074 12.17 -19.33 44.12
N GLY A 1075 12.83 -18.78 43.09
CA GLY A 1075 12.60 -19.18 41.70
C GLY A 1075 13.27 -20.52 41.37
N ALA A 1076 12.59 -21.44 40.69
CA ALA A 1076 13.16 -22.73 40.32
C ALA A 1076 14.35 -22.61 39.36
N GLU A 1077 14.32 -21.62 38.46
CA GLU A 1077 15.33 -21.39 37.41
C GLU A 1077 16.39 -20.36 37.84
N ASN A 1078 16.48 -20.04 39.14
CA ASN A 1078 17.38 -19.00 39.63
C ASN A 1078 18.87 -19.37 39.44
N GLN A 1079 19.51 -18.73 38.44
CA GLN A 1079 20.94 -18.90 38.12
C GLN A 1079 21.88 -17.98 38.92
N CYS A 1080 21.35 -17.12 39.80
CA CYS A 1080 22.15 -16.30 40.70
C CYS A 1080 22.44 -17.05 42.02
N PHE A 1081 21.39 -17.59 42.64
CA PHE A 1081 21.45 -18.43 43.84
C PHE A 1081 20.52 -19.62 43.68
N LEU A 1082 21.09 -20.82 43.79
CA LEU A 1082 20.33 -22.06 43.62
C LEU A 1082 19.27 -22.22 44.74
N PRO A 1083 18.12 -22.87 44.46
CA PRO A 1083 17.04 -23.11 45.43
C PRO A 1083 17.51 -23.69 46.77
N GLU A 1084 18.58 -24.47 46.77
CA GLU A 1084 19.23 -25.08 47.94
C GLU A 1084 19.67 -24.03 48.98
N SER A 1085 19.85 -22.77 48.59
CA SER A 1085 20.20 -21.66 49.50
C SER A 1085 19.12 -21.43 50.57
N THR A 1086 17.86 -21.32 50.16
CA THR A 1086 16.74 -21.13 51.10
C THR A 1086 16.38 -22.44 51.80
N GLU A 1087 16.56 -23.58 51.14
CA GLU A 1087 16.37 -24.90 51.74
C GLU A 1087 17.27 -25.11 52.97
N LYS A 1088 18.59 -24.93 52.81
CA LYS A 1088 19.55 -25.05 53.93
C LYS A 1088 19.27 -24.07 55.06
N THR A 1089 18.81 -22.86 54.73
CA THR A 1089 18.43 -21.86 55.73
C THR A 1089 17.22 -22.31 56.53
N VAL A 1090 16.18 -22.82 55.86
CA VAL A 1090 14.98 -23.35 56.51
C VAL A 1090 15.32 -24.57 57.37
N GLU A 1091 16.19 -25.47 56.90
CA GLU A 1091 16.64 -26.63 57.67
C GLU A 1091 17.37 -26.21 58.96
N ALA A 1092 18.32 -25.28 58.86
CA ALA A 1092 19.09 -24.79 60.01
C ALA A 1092 18.20 -24.06 61.03
N LEU A 1093 17.28 -23.22 60.56
CA LEU A 1093 16.31 -22.52 61.43
C LEU A 1093 15.32 -23.49 62.06
N SER A 1094 14.79 -24.45 61.30
CA SER A 1094 13.85 -25.46 61.80
C SER A 1094 14.50 -26.36 62.86
N ALA A 1095 15.77 -26.72 62.67
CA ALA A 1095 16.52 -27.49 63.65
C ALA A 1095 16.76 -26.73 64.96
N LYS A 1096 16.89 -25.39 64.90
CA LYS A 1096 17.15 -24.54 66.08
C LYS A 1096 15.89 -24.08 66.80
N ASN A 1097 14.85 -23.70 66.06
CA ASN A 1097 13.67 -22.97 66.57
C ASN A 1097 12.34 -23.75 66.39
N GLY A 1098 12.37 -24.89 65.70
CA GLY A 1098 11.19 -25.67 65.35
C GLY A 1098 10.61 -25.28 63.97
N ALA A 1099 10.15 -26.28 63.22
CA ALA A 1099 9.72 -26.11 61.83
C ALA A 1099 8.41 -25.31 61.66
N ALA A 1100 7.58 -25.20 62.70
CA ALA A 1100 6.25 -24.58 62.62
C ALA A 1100 6.28 -23.07 62.27
N LEU A 1101 7.42 -22.41 62.45
CA LEU A 1101 7.60 -20.99 62.15
C LEU A 1101 7.98 -20.73 60.68
N TYR A 1102 8.32 -21.75 59.90
CA TYR A 1102 8.95 -21.56 58.59
C TYR A 1102 8.17 -22.24 57.47
N SER A 1103 7.91 -21.51 56.37
CA SER A 1103 7.33 -22.06 55.13
C SER A 1103 8.25 -21.78 53.95
N ARG A 1104 8.27 -22.65 52.94
CA ARG A 1104 9.09 -22.47 51.73
C ARG A 1104 8.31 -22.81 50.46
N HIS A 1105 8.43 -21.94 49.45
CA HIS A 1105 7.81 -22.10 48.14
C HIS A 1105 8.86 -21.91 47.03
N VAL A 1106 8.98 -22.91 46.16
CA VAL A 1106 9.80 -22.84 44.95
C VAL A 1106 8.86 -22.67 43.76
N ILE A 1107 9.06 -21.60 42.98
CA ILE A 1107 8.15 -21.19 41.90
C ILE A 1107 8.71 -21.69 40.56
N PRO A 1108 8.04 -22.64 39.86
CA PRO A 1108 8.50 -23.16 38.57
C PRO A 1108 8.56 -22.08 37.48
N ALA A 1109 9.53 -22.16 36.56
CA ALA A 1109 9.69 -21.22 35.44
C ALA A 1109 9.94 -19.75 35.83
N TYR A 1110 10.36 -19.50 37.07
CA TYR A 1110 10.75 -18.19 37.56
C TYR A 1110 12.23 -18.20 37.93
N GLY A 1111 12.96 -17.18 37.46
CA GLY A 1111 14.33 -16.88 37.83
C GLY A 1111 14.44 -16.14 39.17
N HIS A 1112 15.52 -15.39 39.36
CA HIS A 1112 15.84 -14.71 40.61
C HIS A 1112 14.83 -13.60 40.96
N ILE A 1113 14.72 -12.57 40.13
CA ILE A 1113 13.92 -11.37 40.41
C ILE A 1113 12.51 -11.44 39.82
N ASP A 1114 12.21 -12.44 38.98
CA ASP A 1114 10.88 -12.68 38.42
C ASP A 1114 9.79 -12.80 39.49
N CYS A 1115 10.16 -13.35 40.66
CA CYS A 1115 9.25 -13.46 41.80
C CYS A 1115 8.79 -12.09 42.35
N ILE A 1116 9.47 -11.01 41.97
CA ILE A 1116 9.16 -9.64 42.38
C ILE A 1116 8.40 -8.88 41.29
N PHE A 1117 8.81 -8.91 40.03
CA PHE A 1117 8.16 -8.13 38.96
C PHE A 1117 7.90 -8.88 37.65
N GLY A 1118 7.96 -10.23 37.65
CA GLY A 1118 7.53 -11.02 36.49
C GLY A 1118 6.09 -10.67 36.09
N LYS A 1119 5.79 -10.66 34.79
CA LYS A 1119 4.49 -10.20 34.25
C LYS A 1119 3.28 -10.92 34.85
N ASN A 1120 3.47 -12.15 35.32
CA ASN A 1120 2.46 -12.99 35.96
C ASN A 1120 2.65 -13.17 37.49
N ALA A 1121 3.60 -12.48 38.11
CA ALA A 1121 3.95 -12.68 39.53
C ALA A 1121 2.77 -12.42 40.49
N SER A 1122 1.84 -11.55 40.09
CA SER A 1122 0.61 -11.28 40.86
C SER A 1122 -0.36 -12.46 40.94
N THR A 1123 -0.28 -13.39 39.99
CA THR A 1123 -1.06 -14.63 39.98
C THR A 1123 -0.27 -15.77 40.64
N ASP A 1124 1.02 -15.87 40.36
CA ASP A 1124 1.79 -17.08 40.70
C ASP A 1124 2.55 -16.97 42.03
N VAL A 1125 2.92 -15.76 42.47
CA VAL A 1125 3.85 -15.56 43.59
C VAL A 1125 3.23 -14.77 44.74
N TYR A 1126 2.64 -13.60 44.46
CA TYR A 1126 2.10 -12.72 45.49
C TYR A 1126 1.03 -13.35 46.39
N PRO A 1127 0.20 -14.33 45.93
CA PRO A 1127 -0.70 -15.04 46.83
C PRO A 1127 -0.01 -15.73 48.01
N TYR A 1128 1.21 -16.27 47.82
CA TYR A 1128 1.98 -16.86 48.93
C TYR A 1128 2.44 -15.80 49.94
N ILE A 1129 2.81 -14.60 49.46
CA ILE A 1129 3.20 -13.45 50.30
C ILE A 1129 2.02 -13.03 51.17
N VAL A 1130 0.87 -12.74 50.55
CA VAL A 1130 -0.32 -12.30 51.30
C VAL A 1130 -0.81 -13.38 52.25
N LYS A 1131 -0.85 -14.65 51.83
CA LYS A 1131 -1.25 -15.76 52.72
C LYS A 1131 -0.40 -15.83 53.98
N HIS A 1132 0.92 -15.60 53.87
CA HIS A 1132 1.80 -15.56 55.03
C HIS A 1132 1.55 -14.32 55.90
N LEU A 1133 1.47 -13.14 55.29
CA LEU A 1133 1.25 -11.89 56.00
C LEU A 1133 -0.11 -11.86 56.71
N ASP A 1134 -1.15 -12.47 56.15
CA ASP A 1134 -2.49 -12.56 56.76
C ASP A 1134 -2.51 -13.52 57.96
N GLY A 1135 -1.61 -14.51 57.97
CA GLY A 1135 -1.52 -15.50 59.04
C GLY A 1135 -0.65 -15.09 60.23
N THR A 1136 -0.04 -13.88 60.23
CA THR A 1136 1.05 -13.52 61.16
C THR A 1136 0.95 -12.14 61.80
#